data_AF-A0A538Q2S2-F1
#
_entry.id   AF-A0A538Q2S2-F1
#
_cell.length_a   1.000
_cell.length_b   1.000
_cell.length_c   1.000
_cell.angle_alpha   90.00
_cell.angle_beta   90.00
_cell.angle_gamma   90.00
#
_symmetry.space_group_name_H-M   'P 1'
#
loop_
_entity.id
_entity.type
_entity.pdbx_description
1 polymer ?
#
loop_
_entity_poly.entity_id
_entity_poly.type
_entity_poly.pdbx_seq_one_letter_code
_entity_poly.pdbx_strand_id
1 'polypeptide(L)'
;MLASQNGQLAPAWEVEIEGDARPDPNVDPSFPTFSAHSYLVSDQGGKILRDTDLVQNDAFVYRVYGETTGNRRPLDGPLQDFSPHPTGIPDGSAPAPVSSSLIVMEAFNGPHDPWLANNATTTSGNNAEAFADLDANRVFNGADVRPEVKSGRVLNYSYNQNIGPLDTPDQSKAAAVNAFYIVNWLHDWYYDSGFTEATANAQLDNLGRGGVAGDPLLVTSQAGANTGLRNNADMSTPADGARPRMRMFLWTAGTNTALSTPAGTVRSEAFATGPRSFDLIGDVALATDGTAPNDDACQPVTSNVSGKIALVNFSGVCGSTATVNDVRAAGAIGIILVDPANDDPRAFTGSAAANIPGLAIGKTDGAALQAAVAAGTVTVELQSAPTGPERDGDLDNGVVAHEWGHYLHHRLAICGAQQCGGMSEGWGDFNAMMMMVREGDNRDGVYALAPYALADGTPNVAYFGIRRFPYSRDRTKNDLSFRHISNGVALPTNTPGFPGTGANNSEVHNTGEIWATMMWEAFNVLADAHGVTVARRRMADYVVAGLLLTPPNATFTEGRDGILAAASALDSDDMILMAAAFAGRGAGSCAVAPPNSSAANAGVVESGTLAAKLSAGGISLTDDGISCDHDGYLDPGESGQLRITLANNGILAAENVTVTASTTNTGFRIGAPIKIAAMQPFSSSSLTIPVTLLQTAPRNTVATITVHVAGEQSCDKSGVNLTLTMRTGVDDVPNSSIVDHAETRISAWTPTGTGAASLWGRATVTGNTMFFGVNSPVATDTQFVSPALAVGTSQNLVLKFNHAFDLEASGGQFFDGGVVEISLNGGTTWNDVSAFGVTPGYTGTLFVGSGNVIGGRQAFTGTSPGFPALAPVTLDFGKVFAGLNVMFRFRIATDASVSQTGWLIDDVEVDGITNTPFPSLVTEPSTCTARRADFEEPAVIATRLAPATSLAPFDNGVCILQDTP
;
A
#
# COMPACT_ATOMS: atom_id res chain seq x y z
N MET A 1 -33.50 -31.95 43.00
CA MET A 1 -34.10 -30.59 43.00
C MET A 1 -35.49 -30.61 42.35
N LEU A 2 -36.24 -29.51 42.39
CA LEU A 2 -37.51 -29.37 41.64
C LEU A 2 -37.28 -28.47 40.41
N ALA A 3 -37.73 -28.90 39.24
CA ALA A 3 -37.62 -28.16 37.97
C ALA A 3 -39.00 -27.96 37.33
N SER A 4 -39.20 -26.86 36.62
CA SER A 4 -40.46 -26.59 35.91
C SER A 4 -40.54 -27.43 34.64
N GLN A 5 -41.55 -28.28 34.54
CA GLN A 5 -41.85 -29.09 33.37
C GLN A 5 -43.33 -28.92 33.02
N ASN A 6 -43.63 -28.43 31.82
CA ASN A 6 -45.00 -28.13 31.37
C ASN A 6 -45.81 -27.24 32.34
N GLY A 7 -45.14 -26.31 33.02
CA GLY A 7 -45.77 -25.39 33.97
C GLY A 7 -46.05 -25.97 35.37
N GLN A 8 -45.55 -27.17 35.70
CA GLN A 8 -45.61 -27.76 37.04
C GLN A 8 -44.21 -28.10 37.56
N LEU A 9 -44.02 -28.05 38.88
CA LEU A 9 -42.75 -28.43 39.52
C LEU A 9 -42.66 -29.95 39.65
N ALA A 10 -41.64 -30.55 39.06
CA ALA A 10 -41.37 -31.98 39.14
C ALA A 10 -39.95 -32.25 39.69
N PRO A 11 -39.71 -33.40 40.35
CA PRO A 11 -38.38 -33.81 40.77
C PRO A 11 -37.44 -33.96 39.57
N ALA A 12 -36.21 -33.46 39.73
CA ALA A 12 -35.12 -33.57 38.77
C ALA A 12 -33.80 -33.81 39.51
N TRP A 13 -32.89 -34.50 38.83
CA TRP A 13 -31.54 -34.78 39.29
C TRP A 13 -30.57 -33.87 38.54
N GLU A 14 -29.71 -33.19 39.28
CA GLU A 14 -28.54 -32.55 38.68
C GLU A 14 -27.42 -33.58 38.67
N VAL A 15 -26.87 -33.83 37.49
CA VAL A 15 -25.82 -34.82 37.26
C VAL A 15 -24.68 -34.09 36.57
N GLU A 16 -23.57 -33.96 37.27
CA GLU A 16 -22.33 -33.46 36.70
C GLU A 16 -21.54 -34.65 36.16
N ILE A 17 -21.10 -34.54 34.92
CA ILE A 17 -20.23 -35.51 34.26
C ILE A 17 -18.96 -34.78 33.88
N GLU A 18 -17.85 -35.28 34.42
CA GLU A 18 -16.50 -34.82 34.09
C GLU A 18 -15.73 -36.00 33.53
N GLY A 19 -15.03 -35.80 32.42
CA GLY A 19 -14.23 -36.86 31.84
C GLY A 19 -13.30 -36.40 30.73
N ASP A 20 -12.19 -37.12 30.61
CA ASP A 20 -11.33 -37.04 29.45
C ASP A 20 -11.87 -37.98 28.37
N ALA A 21 -12.22 -37.44 27.19
CA ALA A 21 -12.61 -38.28 26.07
C ALA A 21 -11.37 -38.97 25.48
N ARG A 22 -11.44 -40.29 25.24
CA ARG A 22 -10.46 -40.94 24.36
C ARG A 22 -10.64 -40.38 22.95
N PRO A 23 -9.56 -40.07 22.21
CA PRO A 23 -9.66 -39.54 20.85
C PRO A 23 -10.53 -40.46 19.98
N ASP A 24 -11.64 -39.95 19.47
CA ASP A 24 -12.39 -40.59 18.39
C ASP A 24 -11.70 -40.21 17.07
N PRO A 25 -11.19 -41.17 16.30
CA PRO A 25 -10.52 -40.87 15.03
C PRO A 25 -11.43 -40.27 13.95
N ASN A 26 -12.74 -40.16 14.18
CA ASN A 26 -13.71 -39.58 13.25
C ASN A 26 -14.29 -38.22 13.70
N VAL A 27 -13.79 -37.62 14.78
CA VAL A 27 -14.21 -36.28 15.25
C VAL A 27 -13.00 -35.34 15.29
N ASP A 28 -13.23 -34.09 14.89
CA ASP A 28 -12.28 -32.99 14.81
C ASP A 28 -11.33 -32.91 16.04
N PRO A 29 -10.00 -32.88 15.86
CA PRO A 29 -9.03 -32.78 16.95
C PRO A 29 -9.04 -31.43 17.71
N SER A 30 -9.87 -30.46 17.31
CA SER A 30 -10.06 -29.17 18.01
C SER A 30 -11.03 -29.21 19.21
N PHE A 31 -11.65 -30.36 19.51
CA PHE A 31 -12.48 -30.47 20.71
C PHE A 31 -11.63 -30.59 21.99
N PRO A 32 -12.01 -29.91 23.09
CA PRO A 32 -11.27 -29.98 24.34
C PRO A 32 -11.20 -31.42 24.85
N THR A 33 -9.99 -31.88 25.19
CA THR A 33 -9.72 -33.22 25.73
C THR A 33 -10.34 -33.44 27.11
N PHE A 34 -10.76 -32.37 27.76
CA PHE A 34 -11.51 -32.35 29.01
C PHE A 34 -12.91 -31.79 28.77
N SER A 35 -13.94 -32.59 29.05
CA SER A 35 -15.34 -32.18 28.95
C SER A 35 -15.97 -32.25 30.33
N ALA A 36 -16.63 -31.16 30.74
CA ALA A 36 -17.40 -31.11 31.97
C ALA A 36 -18.78 -30.52 31.67
N HIS A 37 -19.83 -31.28 31.99
CA HIS A 37 -21.21 -30.85 31.77
C HIS A 37 -22.04 -31.07 33.03
N SER A 38 -22.92 -30.12 33.34
CA SER A 38 -24.02 -30.28 34.29
C SER A 38 -25.32 -30.52 33.53
N TYR A 39 -25.91 -31.70 33.70
CA TYR A 39 -27.20 -32.08 33.17
C TYR A 39 -28.27 -31.99 34.26
N LEU A 40 -29.37 -31.31 33.96
CA LEU A 40 -30.59 -31.39 34.76
C LEU A 40 -31.52 -32.43 34.14
N VAL A 41 -31.67 -33.59 34.79
CA VAL A 41 -32.40 -34.75 34.29
C VAL A 41 -33.73 -34.91 35.01
N SER A 42 -34.82 -35.00 34.26
CA SER A 42 -36.15 -35.31 34.80
C SER A 42 -36.17 -36.67 35.49
N ASP A 43 -36.66 -36.71 36.74
CA ASP A 43 -36.88 -37.98 37.47
C ASP A 43 -37.96 -38.83 36.80
N GLN A 44 -38.90 -38.20 36.10
CA GLN A 44 -39.85 -38.87 35.23
C GLN A 44 -39.29 -39.03 33.82
N GLY A 45 -38.79 -40.22 33.49
CA GLY A 45 -38.43 -40.61 32.12
C GLY A 45 -37.03 -40.26 31.65
N GLY A 46 -36.15 -39.71 32.50
CA GLY A 46 -34.73 -39.51 32.19
C GLY A 46 -34.44 -38.45 31.12
N LYS A 47 -35.42 -37.60 30.80
CA LYS A 47 -35.27 -36.52 29.82
C LYS A 47 -34.33 -35.44 30.34
N ILE A 48 -33.34 -35.03 29.56
CA ILE A 48 -32.49 -33.86 29.84
C ILE A 48 -33.35 -32.59 29.67
N LEU A 49 -33.46 -31.82 30.75
CA LEU A 49 -34.19 -30.55 30.84
C LEU A 49 -33.27 -29.34 30.67
N ARG A 50 -31.98 -29.48 31.03
CA ARG A 50 -30.92 -28.48 30.84
C ARG A 50 -29.59 -29.21 30.65
N ASP A 51 -28.77 -28.71 29.74
CA ASP A 51 -27.37 -29.10 29.53
C ASP A 51 -26.53 -27.82 29.69
N THR A 52 -25.45 -27.87 30.47
CA THR A 52 -24.61 -26.72 30.80
C THR A 52 -23.17 -27.15 30.76
N ASP A 53 -22.42 -26.65 29.78
CA ASP A 53 -20.97 -26.83 29.71
C ASP A 53 -20.31 -26.06 30.87
N LEU A 54 -19.60 -26.79 31.74
CA LEU A 54 -18.96 -26.27 32.94
C LEU A 54 -17.54 -25.76 32.68
N VAL A 55 -16.95 -26.06 31.52
CA VAL A 55 -15.67 -25.47 31.07
C VAL A 55 -15.88 -24.24 30.19
N GLN A 56 -17.06 -24.09 29.57
CA GLN A 56 -17.45 -22.89 28.84
C GLN A 56 -17.92 -21.78 29.79
N ASN A 57 -16.98 -21.15 30.53
CA ASN A 57 -17.31 -20.07 31.47
C ASN A 57 -16.66 -18.72 31.19
N ASP A 58 -16.04 -18.52 30.03
CA ASP A 58 -15.46 -17.21 29.66
C ASP A 58 -16.08 -16.53 28.43
N ALA A 59 -17.05 -17.18 27.75
CA ALA A 59 -17.63 -16.67 26.51
C ALA A 59 -18.54 -15.44 26.61
N PHE A 60 -18.38 -14.49 25.68
CA PHE A 60 -19.33 -13.40 25.47
C PHE A 60 -20.43 -13.76 24.46
N VAL A 61 -21.59 -13.13 24.60
CA VAL A 61 -22.73 -13.31 23.68
C VAL A 61 -22.98 -12.04 22.88
N TYR A 62 -22.89 -12.13 21.56
CA TYR A 62 -23.03 -11.01 20.64
C TYR A 62 -24.32 -11.17 19.82
N ARG A 63 -25.15 -10.11 19.72
CA ARG A 63 -26.22 -10.06 18.71
C ARG A 63 -25.66 -9.44 17.44
N VAL A 64 -25.42 -10.25 16.40
CA VAL A 64 -24.73 -9.84 15.17
C VAL A 64 -25.22 -10.60 13.94
N TYR A 65 -24.77 -10.19 12.76
CA TYR A 65 -25.00 -10.91 11.50
C TYR A 65 -23.87 -11.90 11.23
N GLY A 66 -23.95 -13.07 11.85
CA GLY A 66 -22.96 -14.15 11.72
C GLY A 66 -23.58 -15.54 11.76
N GLU A 67 -22.81 -16.54 11.34
CA GLU A 67 -23.20 -17.94 11.37
C GLU A 67 -23.38 -18.45 12.82
N THR A 68 -24.42 -19.26 13.03
CA THR A 68 -24.72 -19.85 14.36
C THR A 68 -24.09 -21.23 14.55
N THR A 69 -23.25 -21.67 13.63
CA THR A 69 -22.45 -22.92 13.68
C THR A 69 -21.01 -22.67 13.18
N GLY A 70 -20.15 -23.70 13.20
CA GLY A 70 -18.79 -23.63 12.67
C GLY A 70 -17.88 -22.69 13.45
N ASN A 71 -17.09 -21.88 12.74
CA ASN A 71 -16.26 -20.81 13.30
C ASN A 71 -16.99 -19.46 13.38
N ARG A 72 -18.33 -19.48 13.26
CA ARG A 72 -19.23 -18.34 13.50
C ARG A 72 -18.91 -17.16 12.57
N ARG A 73 -18.48 -17.49 11.36
CA ARG A 73 -18.07 -16.50 10.37
C ARG A 73 -19.15 -15.44 10.14
N PRO A 74 -18.78 -14.17 9.96
CA PRO A 74 -19.72 -13.13 9.57
C PRO A 74 -20.50 -13.51 8.30
N LEU A 75 -21.78 -13.15 8.27
CA LEU A 75 -22.57 -13.13 7.03
C LEU A 75 -22.17 -11.89 6.20
N ASP A 76 -22.72 -11.74 5.01
CA ASP A 76 -22.50 -10.53 4.19
C ASP A 76 -23.06 -9.26 4.84
N GLY A 77 -24.07 -9.40 5.69
CA GLY A 77 -24.68 -8.31 6.43
C GLY A 77 -26.14 -8.62 6.79
N PRO A 78 -27.04 -7.62 6.81
CA PRO A 78 -28.41 -7.75 7.27
C PRO A 78 -29.39 -8.13 6.14
N LEU A 79 -28.86 -8.62 5.03
CA LEU A 79 -29.60 -9.07 3.85
C LEU A 79 -29.49 -10.60 3.73
N GLN A 80 -30.49 -11.20 3.09
CA GLN A 80 -30.41 -12.59 2.66
C GLN A 80 -29.18 -12.78 1.78
N ASP A 81 -28.49 -13.90 1.96
CA ASP A 81 -27.36 -14.26 1.14
C ASP A 81 -27.73 -14.23 -0.35
N PHE A 82 -26.97 -13.42 -1.08
CA PHE A 82 -27.09 -13.13 -2.51
C PHE A 82 -25.71 -13.19 -3.18
N SER A 83 -24.72 -13.80 -2.52
CA SER A 83 -23.34 -13.91 -2.97
C SER A 83 -22.98 -15.39 -3.12
N PRO A 84 -23.02 -15.95 -4.35
CA PRO A 84 -23.18 -15.27 -5.63
C PRO A 84 -24.64 -14.92 -5.97
N HIS A 85 -24.84 -13.91 -6.81
CA HIS A 85 -26.18 -13.47 -7.25
C HIS A 85 -26.97 -14.63 -7.85
N PRO A 86 -28.20 -14.92 -7.40
CA PRO A 86 -28.91 -16.16 -7.72
C PRO A 86 -29.09 -16.45 -9.21
N THR A 87 -29.28 -15.41 -10.03
CA THR A 87 -29.50 -15.56 -11.49
C THR A 87 -28.26 -15.25 -12.33
N GLY A 88 -27.22 -14.67 -11.73
CA GLY A 88 -26.02 -14.23 -12.47
C GLY A 88 -26.27 -13.21 -13.59
N ILE A 89 -27.42 -12.52 -13.60
CA ILE A 89 -27.76 -11.44 -14.54
C ILE A 89 -28.36 -10.22 -13.80
N PRO A 90 -28.23 -8.99 -14.33
CA PRO A 90 -28.82 -7.79 -13.73
C PRO A 90 -30.33 -7.71 -14.02
N ASP A 91 -31.12 -8.54 -13.33
CA ASP A 91 -32.57 -8.67 -13.52
C ASP A 91 -33.44 -7.82 -12.58
N GLY A 92 -32.81 -6.98 -11.77
CA GLY A 92 -33.47 -6.11 -10.78
C GLY A 92 -33.91 -6.83 -9.51
N SER A 93 -33.57 -8.11 -9.32
CA SER A 93 -33.84 -8.80 -8.06
C SER A 93 -33.00 -8.22 -6.90
N ALA A 94 -33.57 -8.26 -5.70
CA ALA A 94 -32.95 -7.72 -4.50
C ALA A 94 -33.17 -8.68 -3.32
N PRO A 95 -32.16 -8.86 -2.44
CA PRO A 95 -32.29 -9.70 -1.25
C PRO A 95 -33.27 -9.10 -0.23
N ALA A 96 -33.99 -9.97 0.48
CA ALA A 96 -34.82 -9.56 1.60
C ALA A 96 -33.98 -9.32 2.87
N PRO A 97 -34.39 -8.42 3.78
CA PRO A 97 -33.76 -8.29 5.09
C PRO A 97 -33.79 -9.59 5.91
N VAL A 98 -32.72 -9.87 6.65
CA VAL A 98 -32.63 -10.97 7.63
C VAL A 98 -32.49 -10.44 9.06
N SER A 99 -32.77 -11.32 10.03
CA SER A 99 -32.61 -11.02 11.45
C SER A 99 -31.20 -11.38 11.93
N SER A 100 -30.65 -10.55 12.82
CA SER A 100 -29.42 -10.87 13.55
C SER A 100 -29.60 -12.06 14.49
N SER A 101 -28.52 -12.81 14.71
CA SER A 101 -28.46 -13.98 15.58
C SER A 101 -27.80 -13.64 16.91
N LEU A 102 -28.12 -14.37 17.97
CA LEU A 102 -27.30 -14.39 19.18
C LEU A 102 -26.22 -15.46 19.03
N ILE A 103 -24.96 -15.04 19.08
CA ILE A 103 -23.79 -15.90 18.90
C ILE A 103 -22.98 -15.87 20.18
N VAL A 104 -22.70 -17.06 20.72
CA VAL A 104 -21.72 -17.25 21.79
C VAL A 104 -20.36 -17.37 21.12
N MET A 105 -19.43 -16.47 21.43
CA MET A 105 -18.13 -16.42 20.77
C MET A 105 -17.02 -15.99 21.73
N GLU A 106 -15.86 -16.61 21.55
CA GLU A 106 -14.56 -16.29 22.13
C GLU A 106 -13.52 -16.32 21.01
N ALA A 107 -12.27 -16.01 21.33
CA ALA A 107 -11.21 -16.09 20.35
C ALA A 107 -10.95 -17.53 19.87
N PHE A 108 -10.64 -17.65 18.58
CA PHE A 108 -10.39 -18.94 17.91
C PHE A 108 -9.01 -19.03 17.28
N ASN A 109 -8.16 -18.02 17.45
CA ASN A 109 -6.75 -18.07 17.06
C ASN A 109 -5.93 -19.04 17.93
N GLY A 110 -4.74 -19.43 17.47
CA GLY A 110 -3.85 -20.42 18.08
C GLY A 110 -3.33 -20.18 19.51
N PRO A 111 -3.44 -18.98 20.12
CA PRO A 111 -3.29 -18.80 21.58
C PRO A 111 -4.61 -18.60 22.34
N HIS A 112 -5.74 -18.49 21.64
CA HIS A 112 -7.08 -18.24 22.19
C HIS A 112 -7.16 -17.01 23.10
N ASP A 113 -6.58 -15.88 22.68
CA ASP A 113 -6.56 -14.66 23.49
C ASP A 113 -7.92 -13.98 23.51
N PRO A 114 -8.54 -13.74 24.68
CA PRO A 114 -9.92 -13.29 24.75
C PRO A 114 -10.11 -11.91 24.09
N TRP A 115 -11.15 -11.78 23.27
CA TRP A 115 -11.52 -10.51 22.64
C TRP A 115 -11.84 -9.43 23.68
N LEU A 116 -12.53 -9.81 24.75
CA LEU A 116 -12.90 -8.96 25.88
C LEU A 116 -12.45 -9.62 27.17
N ALA A 117 -11.87 -8.83 28.08
CA ALA A 117 -11.55 -9.32 29.42
C ALA A 117 -12.82 -9.77 30.17
N ASN A 118 -12.69 -10.74 31.09
CA ASN A 118 -13.81 -11.29 31.85
C ASN A 118 -14.68 -10.26 32.60
N ASN A 119 -14.10 -9.11 32.96
CA ASN A 119 -14.76 -8.00 33.64
C ASN A 119 -15.07 -6.82 32.70
N ALA A 120 -14.98 -7.00 31.38
CA ALA A 120 -15.25 -5.96 30.41
C ALA A 120 -16.68 -5.43 30.59
N THR A 121 -16.80 -4.10 30.61
CA THR A 121 -18.08 -3.40 30.74
C THR A 121 -18.57 -2.85 29.40
N THR A 122 -17.78 -2.98 28.34
CA THR A 122 -18.02 -2.38 27.03
C THR A 122 -17.19 -3.05 25.93
N THR A 123 -17.42 -2.68 24.67
CA THR A 123 -16.65 -3.09 23.47
C THR A 123 -15.26 -2.44 23.41
N SER A 124 -14.45 -2.68 24.44
CA SER A 124 -13.04 -2.26 24.53
C SER A 124 -12.21 -3.48 24.92
N GLY A 125 -11.56 -4.07 23.93
CA GLY A 125 -10.83 -5.34 24.02
C GLY A 125 -9.33 -5.19 23.79
N ASN A 126 -8.63 -6.32 23.70
CA ASN A 126 -7.21 -6.32 23.36
C ASN A 126 -6.98 -5.92 21.91
N ASN A 127 -7.79 -6.44 20.99
CA ASN A 127 -7.56 -6.30 19.54
C ASN A 127 -8.19 -5.01 18.99
N ALA A 128 -9.34 -4.60 19.56
CA ALA A 128 -10.12 -3.48 19.06
C ALA A 128 -10.91 -2.75 20.16
N GLU A 129 -11.25 -1.50 19.88
CA GLU A 129 -12.21 -0.70 20.63
C GLU A 129 -13.27 -0.16 19.66
N ALA A 130 -14.55 -0.31 19.99
CA ALA A 130 -15.66 0.14 19.14
C ALA A 130 -16.67 1.01 19.88
N PHE A 131 -17.06 2.14 19.26
CA PHE A 131 -18.17 3.00 19.68
C PHE A 131 -18.64 3.89 18.52
N ALA A 132 -19.84 4.46 18.63
CA ALA A 132 -20.33 5.42 17.65
C ALA A 132 -19.77 6.82 17.92
N ASP A 133 -18.92 7.33 17.02
CA ASP A 133 -18.26 8.65 17.10
C ASP A 133 -19.00 9.67 16.22
N LEU A 134 -20.11 10.20 16.72
CA LEU A 134 -21.07 10.94 15.90
C LEU A 134 -20.52 12.27 15.37
N ASP A 135 -19.48 12.81 16.00
CA ASP A 135 -18.83 14.08 15.63
C ASP A 135 -17.44 13.88 14.98
N ALA A 136 -16.98 12.63 14.79
CA ALA A 136 -15.68 12.27 14.22
C ALA A 136 -14.46 12.86 14.96
N ASN A 137 -14.56 12.95 16.29
CA ASN A 137 -13.52 13.55 17.15
C ASN A 137 -12.44 12.53 17.59
N ARG A 138 -12.63 11.24 17.27
CA ARG A 138 -11.73 10.10 17.53
C ARG A 138 -11.58 9.69 18.98
N VAL A 139 -12.34 10.30 19.90
CA VAL A 139 -12.24 10.06 21.35
C VAL A 139 -13.63 10.03 21.94
N PHE A 140 -14.00 8.89 22.51
CA PHE A 140 -15.30 8.74 23.15
C PHE A 140 -15.55 9.83 24.21
N ASN A 141 -16.67 10.52 24.06
CA ASN A 141 -17.14 11.52 25.00
C ASN A 141 -18.67 11.44 25.20
N GLY A 142 -19.24 12.39 25.94
CA GLY A 142 -20.65 12.37 26.32
C GLY A 142 -21.66 12.55 25.17
N ALA A 143 -21.21 12.95 23.98
CA ALA A 143 -22.05 13.01 22.77
C ALA A 143 -22.10 11.68 22.02
N ASP A 144 -21.20 10.75 22.32
CA ASP A 144 -21.04 9.47 21.64
C ASP A 144 -21.87 8.37 22.27
N VAL A 145 -22.10 7.29 21.52
CA VAL A 145 -22.84 6.11 21.99
C VAL A 145 -21.93 4.90 22.02
N ARG A 146 -21.84 4.24 23.18
CA ARG A 146 -21.00 3.06 23.36
C ARG A 146 -21.82 1.87 23.89
N PRO A 147 -21.67 0.67 23.32
CA PRO A 147 -22.32 -0.54 23.84
C PRO A 147 -21.85 -0.87 25.26
N GLU A 148 -22.78 -1.23 26.14
CA GLU A 148 -22.47 -1.77 27.45
C GLU A 148 -22.57 -3.30 27.44
N VAL A 149 -21.67 -3.96 28.17
CA VAL A 149 -21.77 -5.40 28.43
C VAL A 149 -22.83 -5.60 29.52
N LYS A 150 -23.95 -6.23 29.18
CA LYS A 150 -25.03 -6.55 30.13
C LYS A 150 -24.65 -7.75 30.99
N SER A 151 -25.39 -7.94 32.09
CA SER A 151 -25.24 -9.09 32.99
C SER A 151 -25.18 -10.41 32.20
N GLY A 152 -24.21 -11.27 32.54
CA GLY A 152 -23.96 -12.52 31.83
C GLY A 152 -23.10 -12.37 30.57
N ARG A 153 -22.30 -11.30 30.46
CA ARG A 153 -21.40 -11.02 29.31
C ARG A 153 -22.15 -10.90 27.97
N VAL A 154 -23.31 -10.25 28.01
CA VAL A 154 -24.25 -10.18 26.87
C VAL A 154 -24.26 -8.80 26.21
N LEU A 155 -23.96 -8.74 24.92
CA LEU A 155 -24.11 -7.57 24.03
C LEU A 155 -25.29 -7.80 23.07
N ASN A 156 -26.50 -7.74 23.63
CA ASN A 156 -27.75 -8.00 22.94
C ASN A 156 -28.48 -6.67 22.65
N TYR A 157 -28.17 -6.08 21.50
CA TYR A 157 -28.80 -4.86 20.96
C TYR A 157 -29.39 -5.18 19.59
N SER A 158 -30.70 -4.94 19.43
CA SER A 158 -31.41 -5.25 18.18
C SER A 158 -31.45 -4.03 17.28
N TYR A 159 -31.20 -4.23 15.99
CA TYR A 159 -31.32 -3.18 14.97
C TYR A 159 -32.66 -3.28 14.23
N ASN A 160 -33.37 -2.16 14.08
CA ASN A 160 -34.62 -2.06 13.32
C ASN A 160 -34.39 -1.32 12.00
N GLN A 161 -34.49 -2.05 10.89
CA GLN A 161 -34.22 -1.50 9.55
C GLN A 161 -35.31 -0.54 9.02
N ASN A 162 -36.42 -0.35 9.74
CA ASN A 162 -37.53 0.51 9.34
C ASN A 162 -37.46 1.93 9.93
N ILE A 163 -36.49 2.20 10.81
CA ILE A 163 -36.29 3.52 11.43
C ILE A 163 -34.86 3.99 11.14
N GLY A 164 -34.58 5.27 11.39
CA GLY A 164 -33.26 5.85 11.16
C GLY A 164 -32.17 5.22 12.04
N PRO A 165 -30.90 5.21 11.57
CA PRO A 165 -29.76 4.67 12.31
C PRO A 165 -29.42 5.46 13.59
N LEU A 166 -29.90 6.70 13.69
CA LEU A 166 -29.69 7.60 14.83
C LEU A 166 -30.95 7.78 15.70
N ASP A 167 -32.07 7.14 15.35
CA ASP A 167 -33.37 7.37 16.01
C ASP A 167 -33.37 6.88 17.47
N THR A 168 -32.55 5.89 17.79
CA THR A 168 -32.37 5.40 19.17
C THR A 168 -30.91 5.02 19.44
N PRO A 169 -30.41 5.14 20.68
CA PRO A 169 -29.06 4.69 21.03
C PRO A 169 -28.83 3.20 20.75
N ASP A 170 -29.87 2.36 20.81
CA ASP A 170 -29.74 0.92 20.56
C ASP A 170 -29.38 0.61 19.08
N GLN A 171 -29.75 1.48 18.13
CA GLN A 171 -29.32 1.35 16.73
C GLN A 171 -27.80 1.48 16.62
N SER A 172 -27.24 2.57 17.18
CA SER A 172 -25.79 2.82 17.23
C SER A 172 -25.04 1.74 18.00
N LYS A 173 -25.61 1.21 19.08
CA LYS A 173 -25.00 0.12 19.85
C LYS A 173 -24.98 -1.19 19.07
N ALA A 174 -26.05 -1.53 18.36
CA ALA A 174 -26.10 -2.72 17.52
C ALA A 174 -25.07 -2.64 16.37
N ALA A 175 -24.95 -1.48 15.72
CA ALA A 175 -23.94 -1.19 14.72
C ALA A 175 -22.50 -1.39 15.26
N ALA A 176 -22.16 -0.75 16.38
CA ALA A 176 -20.84 -0.87 16.99
C ALA A 176 -20.51 -2.31 17.45
N VAL A 177 -21.49 -3.07 17.96
CA VAL A 177 -21.31 -4.48 18.32
C VAL A 177 -21.03 -5.35 17.09
N ASN A 178 -21.73 -5.09 15.97
CA ASN A 178 -21.52 -5.82 14.73
C ASN A 178 -20.13 -5.58 14.14
N ALA A 179 -19.70 -4.31 14.04
CA ALA A 179 -18.35 -3.98 13.56
C ALA A 179 -17.25 -4.53 14.47
N PHE A 180 -17.41 -4.43 15.80
CA PHE A 180 -16.48 -5.03 16.77
C PHE A 180 -16.31 -6.54 16.57
N TYR A 181 -17.41 -7.26 16.33
CA TYR A 181 -17.40 -8.70 16.10
C TYR A 181 -16.59 -9.08 14.86
N ILE A 182 -16.80 -8.38 13.73
CA ILE A 182 -16.13 -8.67 12.46
C ILE A 182 -14.63 -8.40 12.57
N VAL A 183 -14.24 -7.28 13.16
CA VAL A 183 -12.82 -6.91 13.32
C VAL A 183 -12.07 -7.93 14.18
N ASN A 184 -12.66 -8.40 15.27
CA ASN A 184 -12.04 -9.44 16.10
C ASN A 184 -12.02 -10.80 15.40
N TRP A 185 -13.08 -11.14 14.64
CA TRP A 185 -13.09 -12.37 13.86
C TRP A 185 -11.99 -12.39 12.77
N LEU A 186 -11.80 -11.27 12.06
CA LEU A 186 -10.75 -11.14 11.04
C LEU A 186 -9.34 -11.12 11.66
N HIS A 187 -9.18 -10.48 12.83
CA HIS A 187 -7.96 -10.57 13.63
C HIS A 187 -7.57 -12.04 13.84
N ASP A 188 -8.48 -12.84 14.41
CA ASP A 188 -8.20 -14.23 14.72
C ASP A 188 -7.97 -15.08 13.47
N TRP A 189 -8.74 -14.84 12.40
CA TRP A 189 -8.60 -15.56 11.14
C TRP A 189 -7.20 -15.45 10.53
N TYR A 190 -6.64 -14.24 10.51
CA TYR A 190 -5.31 -13.98 9.95
C TYR A 190 -4.17 -14.15 10.96
N TYR A 191 -4.46 -14.19 12.26
CA TYR A 191 -3.45 -14.43 13.29
C TYR A 191 -2.70 -15.73 13.01
N ASP A 192 -3.43 -16.81 12.75
CA ASP A 192 -2.84 -18.13 12.46
C ASP A 192 -2.09 -18.18 11.13
N SER A 193 -2.31 -17.21 10.23
CA SER A 193 -1.54 -17.07 8.98
C SER A 193 -0.23 -16.33 9.18
N GLY A 194 0.06 -15.88 10.41
CA GLY A 194 1.27 -15.16 10.74
C GLY A 194 1.10 -13.65 10.84
N PHE A 195 -0.14 -13.12 10.85
CA PHE A 195 -0.39 -11.71 11.19
C PHE A 195 -0.53 -11.56 12.70
N THR A 196 0.62 -11.56 13.36
CA THR A 196 0.82 -11.65 14.81
C THR A 196 1.44 -10.35 15.32
N GLU A 197 1.74 -10.29 16.61
CA GLU A 197 2.39 -9.15 17.22
C GLU A 197 3.75 -8.86 16.57
N ALA A 198 4.54 -9.90 16.28
CA ALA A 198 5.85 -9.75 15.64
C ALA A 198 5.78 -9.20 14.20
N THR A 199 4.61 -9.33 13.54
CA THR A 199 4.32 -8.80 12.21
C THR A 199 3.32 -7.66 12.26
N ALA A 200 3.28 -6.96 13.40
CA ALA A 200 2.57 -5.71 13.62
C ALA A 200 1.03 -5.83 13.49
N ASN A 201 0.43 -6.88 14.05
CA ASN A 201 -1.00 -6.84 14.34
C ASN A 201 -1.32 -5.79 15.44
N ALA A 202 -2.61 -5.53 15.68
CA ALA A 202 -3.08 -4.43 16.52
C ALA A 202 -3.55 -5.00 17.84
N GLN A 203 -2.80 -4.73 18.91
CA GLN A 203 -3.08 -5.24 20.24
C GLN A 203 -2.73 -4.21 21.31
N LEU A 204 -3.60 -4.09 22.32
CA LEU A 204 -3.32 -3.28 23.51
C LEU A 204 -2.14 -3.85 24.30
N ASP A 205 -2.10 -5.17 24.46
CA ASP A 205 -1.02 -5.93 25.06
C ASP A 205 -0.60 -7.07 24.11
N ASN A 206 0.71 -7.14 23.84
CA ASN A 206 1.32 -8.16 22.98
C ASN A 206 1.75 -9.41 23.76
N LEU A 207 1.50 -9.45 25.07
CA LEU A 207 1.74 -10.60 25.94
C LEU A 207 3.19 -11.11 25.89
N GLY A 208 4.13 -10.22 25.56
CA GLY A 208 5.55 -10.53 25.40
C GLY A 208 5.94 -11.28 24.11
N ARG A 209 5.06 -11.31 23.08
CA ARG A 209 5.26 -12.12 21.86
C ARG A 209 5.95 -11.41 20.70
N GLY A 210 6.23 -10.11 20.81
CA GLY A 210 6.90 -9.31 19.79
C GLY A 210 6.14 -8.02 19.50
N GLY A 211 6.59 -7.26 18.49
CA GLY A 211 5.93 -6.02 18.05
C GLY A 211 5.96 -4.88 19.08
N VAL A 212 5.21 -3.83 18.77
CA VAL A 212 4.99 -2.67 19.64
C VAL A 212 3.52 -2.62 20.06
N ALA A 213 3.25 -2.93 21.33
CA ALA A 213 1.90 -2.92 21.88
C ALA A 213 1.31 -1.51 22.03
N GLY A 214 0.03 -1.43 22.40
CA GLY A 214 -0.66 -0.18 22.71
C GLY A 214 -1.48 0.38 21.55
N ASP A 215 -1.75 -0.45 20.54
CA ASP A 215 -2.33 -0.03 19.27
C ASP A 215 -3.62 -0.76 18.88
N PRO A 216 -4.58 -1.02 19.78
CA PRO A 216 -5.82 -1.69 19.42
C PRO A 216 -6.58 -0.88 18.36
N LEU A 217 -7.13 -1.58 17.36
CA LEU A 217 -7.85 -0.97 16.25
C LEU A 217 -9.03 -0.16 16.77
N LEU A 218 -9.06 1.14 16.48
CA LEU A 218 -10.16 2.02 16.82
C LEU A 218 -11.24 1.96 15.75
N VAL A 219 -12.37 1.34 16.06
CA VAL A 219 -13.56 1.28 15.20
C VAL A 219 -14.52 2.39 15.62
N THR A 220 -14.66 3.40 14.77
CA THR A 220 -15.64 4.46 14.98
C THR A 220 -16.86 4.21 14.08
N SER A 221 -17.92 3.69 14.68
CA SER A 221 -19.20 3.47 14.01
C SER A 221 -19.94 4.78 13.76
N GLN A 222 -20.77 4.84 12.71
CA GLN A 222 -21.57 6.01 12.37
C GLN A 222 -20.76 7.34 12.40
N ALA A 223 -19.50 7.27 11.99
CA ALA A 223 -18.51 8.30 12.27
C ALA A 223 -18.88 9.63 11.58
N GLY A 224 -18.87 10.72 12.35
CA GLY A 224 -19.16 12.06 11.86
C GLY A 224 -20.59 12.23 11.35
N ALA A 225 -21.53 11.40 11.83
CA ALA A 225 -22.90 11.44 11.39
C ALA A 225 -23.57 12.82 11.58
N ASN A 226 -23.26 13.54 12.66
CA ASN A 226 -23.75 14.89 12.94
C ASN A 226 -23.10 15.97 12.05
N THR A 227 -21.92 15.68 11.51
CA THR A 227 -21.18 16.56 10.59
C THR A 227 -21.50 16.30 9.12
N GLY A 228 -22.33 15.29 8.84
CA GLY A 228 -22.82 14.95 7.50
C GLY A 228 -21.93 13.98 6.72
N LEU A 229 -20.98 13.28 7.36
CA LEU A 229 -20.21 12.23 6.69
C LEU A 229 -21.14 11.07 6.31
N ARG A 230 -21.16 10.71 5.02
CA ARG A 230 -22.02 9.68 4.44
C ARG A 230 -21.36 8.99 3.24
N ASN A 231 -21.93 7.85 2.84
CA ASN A 231 -21.69 7.17 1.56
C ASN A 231 -20.25 6.73 1.32
N ASN A 232 -19.55 6.38 2.40
CA ASN A 232 -18.18 5.88 2.34
C ASN A 232 -17.81 5.15 3.64
N ALA A 233 -16.58 4.67 3.70
CA ALA A 233 -15.86 4.33 4.91
C ALA A 233 -14.38 4.69 4.68
N ASP A 234 -13.55 4.66 5.73
CA ASP A 234 -12.10 4.73 5.54
C ASP A 234 -11.29 4.06 6.65
N MET A 235 -10.10 3.63 6.25
CA MET A 235 -9.09 3.06 7.13
C MET A 235 -7.83 3.93 7.15
N SER A 236 -7.35 4.25 8.36
CA SER A 236 -6.05 4.85 8.60
C SER A 236 -5.16 3.85 9.35
N THR A 237 -4.07 3.42 8.71
CA THR A 237 -3.14 2.43 9.27
C THR A 237 -1.77 3.07 9.49
N PRO A 238 -1.49 3.65 10.68
CA PRO A 238 -0.16 4.10 11.01
C PRO A 238 0.77 2.90 11.32
N ALA A 239 2.05 3.19 11.52
CA ALA A 239 3.05 2.19 11.90
C ALA A 239 2.71 1.48 13.22
N ASP A 240 3.36 0.34 13.46
CA ASP A 240 3.21 -0.49 14.66
C ASP A 240 3.33 0.32 15.97
N GLY A 241 2.48 0.03 16.95
CA GLY A 241 2.38 0.80 18.20
C GLY A 241 1.56 2.09 18.13
N ALA A 242 1.16 2.53 16.94
CA ALA A 242 0.15 3.57 16.77
C ALA A 242 -1.19 2.95 16.35
N ARG A 243 -2.28 3.41 16.99
CA ARG A 243 -3.62 2.84 16.78
C ARG A 243 -4.09 3.00 15.33
N PRO A 244 -4.41 1.89 14.63
CA PRO A 244 -5.18 1.96 13.40
C PRO A 244 -6.59 2.49 13.69
N ARG A 245 -7.21 3.16 12.69
CA ARG A 245 -8.57 3.70 12.83
C ARG A 245 -9.42 3.37 11.61
N MET A 246 -10.51 2.66 11.85
CA MET A 246 -11.58 2.39 10.88
C MET A 246 -12.75 3.32 11.16
N ARG A 247 -13.19 4.09 10.16
CA ARG A 247 -14.38 4.93 10.23
C ARG A 247 -15.46 4.37 9.32
N MET A 248 -16.58 3.98 9.90
CA MET A 248 -17.75 3.52 9.15
C MET A 248 -18.75 4.67 9.08
N PHE A 249 -19.27 4.98 7.89
CA PHE A 249 -20.28 6.03 7.75
C PHE A 249 -21.68 5.48 7.52
N LEU A 250 -22.66 6.34 7.77
CA LEU A 250 -24.03 6.11 7.33
C LEU A 250 -24.13 6.31 5.82
N TRP A 251 -25.16 5.74 5.20
CA TRP A 251 -25.40 5.79 3.77
C TRP A 251 -26.78 6.38 3.48
N THR A 252 -26.81 7.33 2.58
CA THR A 252 -28.01 8.09 2.26
C THR A 252 -29.03 7.20 1.57
N ALA A 253 -30.29 7.26 2.02
CA ALA A 253 -31.39 6.60 1.32
C ALA A 253 -31.61 7.18 -0.08
N GLY A 254 -32.33 6.45 -0.92
CA GLY A 254 -32.80 6.97 -2.20
C GLY A 254 -33.73 8.16 -2.04
N THR A 255 -33.98 8.88 -3.13
CA THR A 255 -34.90 10.02 -3.15
C THR A 255 -35.89 9.90 -4.30
N ASN A 256 -37.17 10.10 -4.01
CA ASN A 256 -38.16 10.39 -5.04
C ASN A 256 -38.13 11.89 -5.31
N THR A 257 -38.02 12.26 -6.59
CA THR A 257 -38.01 13.65 -7.04
C THR A 257 -39.17 13.91 -7.99
N ALA A 258 -39.65 15.15 -7.99
CA ALA A 258 -40.54 15.64 -9.03
C ALA A 258 -40.29 17.13 -9.26
N LEU A 259 -40.14 17.52 -10.52
CA LEU A 259 -40.21 18.91 -10.95
C LEU A 259 -41.50 19.13 -11.73
N SER A 260 -42.48 19.80 -11.13
CA SER A 260 -43.71 20.18 -11.83
C SER A 260 -43.55 21.56 -12.48
N THR A 261 -43.78 21.62 -13.79
CA THR A 261 -43.80 22.86 -14.57
C THR A 261 -45.20 23.10 -15.15
N PRO A 262 -45.51 24.31 -15.65
CA PRO A 262 -46.78 24.56 -16.32
C PRO A 262 -47.03 23.69 -17.57
N ALA A 263 -45.97 23.14 -18.18
CA ALA A 263 -46.05 22.25 -19.33
C ALA A 263 -46.19 20.76 -18.96
N GLY A 264 -46.05 20.42 -17.67
CA GLY A 264 -46.06 19.05 -17.16
C GLY A 264 -44.90 18.76 -16.21
N THR A 265 -44.84 17.52 -15.73
CA THR A 265 -43.75 17.05 -14.86
C THR A 265 -42.52 16.69 -15.69
N VAL A 266 -41.37 17.18 -15.25
CA VAL A 266 -40.06 16.98 -15.86
C VAL A 266 -39.32 15.90 -15.07
N ARG A 267 -38.58 15.05 -15.79
CA ARG A 267 -37.69 14.08 -15.13
C ARG A 267 -36.55 14.83 -14.45
N SER A 268 -36.30 14.48 -13.20
CA SER A 268 -35.38 15.21 -12.33
C SER A 268 -34.56 14.29 -11.45
N GLU A 269 -33.39 14.75 -11.03
CA GLU A 269 -32.51 14.02 -10.11
C GLU A 269 -32.15 14.91 -8.91
N ALA A 270 -32.01 14.34 -7.72
CA ALA A 270 -31.64 15.09 -6.53
C ALA A 270 -30.13 15.39 -6.54
N PHE A 271 -29.74 16.47 -5.85
CA PHE A 271 -28.31 16.64 -5.56
C PHE A 271 -27.84 15.67 -4.47
N ALA A 272 -26.60 15.22 -4.61
CA ALA A 272 -25.97 14.32 -3.64
C ALA A 272 -25.73 14.98 -2.26
N THR A 273 -25.75 16.32 -2.18
CA THR A 273 -25.46 17.06 -0.94
C THR A 273 -26.35 18.30 -0.83
N GLY A 274 -26.79 18.63 0.38
CA GLY A 274 -27.75 19.72 0.64
C GLY A 274 -29.10 19.18 1.13
N PRO A 275 -30.16 19.99 1.13
CA PRO A 275 -31.50 19.54 1.50
C PRO A 275 -31.94 18.37 0.60
N ARG A 276 -32.34 17.25 1.21
CA ARG A 276 -32.86 16.07 0.50
C ARG A 276 -34.34 15.80 0.75
N SER A 277 -34.97 16.61 1.59
CA SER A 277 -36.42 16.64 1.77
C SER A 277 -36.89 18.07 1.68
N PHE A 278 -37.70 18.35 0.66
CA PHE A 278 -38.24 19.68 0.43
C PHE A 278 -39.47 19.61 -0.48
N ASP A 279 -40.32 20.61 -0.33
CA ASP A 279 -41.41 20.94 -1.24
C ASP A 279 -41.36 22.47 -1.43
N LEU A 280 -40.85 22.90 -2.59
CA LEU A 280 -40.53 24.30 -2.87
C LEU A 280 -41.26 24.77 -4.12
N ILE A 281 -42.16 25.74 -3.94
CA ILE A 281 -42.82 26.45 -5.03
C ILE A 281 -42.17 27.81 -5.21
N GLY A 282 -41.82 28.17 -6.44
CA GLY A 282 -41.23 29.48 -6.73
C GLY A 282 -41.14 29.82 -8.20
N ASP A 283 -40.99 31.12 -8.48
CA ASP A 283 -40.73 31.60 -9.84
C ASP A 283 -39.30 31.28 -10.26
N VAL A 284 -39.11 30.90 -11.52
CA VAL A 284 -37.82 30.57 -12.10
C VAL A 284 -37.18 31.80 -12.73
N ALA A 285 -35.87 31.98 -12.54
CA ALA A 285 -35.06 32.98 -13.22
C ALA A 285 -33.74 32.39 -13.69
N LEU A 286 -33.31 32.72 -14.90
CA LEU A 286 -31.99 32.32 -15.43
C LEU A 286 -30.88 33.03 -14.65
N ALA A 287 -29.96 32.27 -14.07
CA ALA A 287 -28.75 32.81 -13.48
C ALA A 287 -27.79 33.25 -14.59
N THR A 288 -27.21 34.44 -14.48
CA THR A 288 -26.14 34.88 -15.38
C THR A 288 -25.02 35.58 -14.63
N ASP A 289 -23.76 35.34 -14.95
CA ASP A 289 -22.59 35.85 -14.20
C ASP A 289 -21.64 36.76 -15.01
N GLY A 290 -21.94 36.96 -16.30
CA GLY A 290 -21.25 37.94 -17.15
C GLY A 290 -19.95 37.45 -17.81
N THR A 291 -19.54 36.20 -17.62
CA THR A 291 -18.35 35.60 -18.26
C THR A 291 -18.77 34.40 -19.09
N ALA A 292 -18.25 34.20 -20.32
CA ALA A 292 -18.70 33.08 -21.15
C ALA A 292 -18.15 31.72 -20.66
N PRO A 293 -18.96 30.65 -20.58
CA PRO A 293 -20.43 30.60 -20.73
C PRO A 293 -21.18 31.35 -19.61
N ASN A 294 -22.05 32.29 -19.98
CA ASN A 294 -22.55 33.31 -19.04
C ASN A 294 -23.74 32.89 -18.19
N ASP A 295 -24.18 31.65 -18.30
CA ASP A 295 -25.35 31.08 -17.63
C ASP A 295 -25.00 29.82 -16.80
N ASP A 296 -23.71 29.64 -16.48
CA ASP A 296 -23.19 28.52 -15.71
C ASP A 296 -23.00 28.80 -14.21
N ALA A 297 -23.09 30.09 -13.84
CA ALA A 297 -22.93 30.59 -12.48
C ALA A 297 -21.64 30.10 -11.80
N CYS A 298 -20.55 30.05 -12.58
CA CYS A 298 -19.21 29.79 -12.06
C CYS A 298 -18.54 31.05 -11.49
N GLN A 299 -19.12 32.23 -11.76
CA GLN A 299 -18.76 33.49 -11.14
C GLN A 299 -19.97 34.06 -10.37
N PRO A 300 -19.77 35.11 -9.53
CA PRO A 300 -20.87 35.74 -8.82
C PRO A 300 -22.02 36.13 -9.73
N VAL A 301 -23.21 35.58 -9.47
CA VAL A 301 -24.41 35.78 -10.29
C VAL A 301 -24.82 37.26 -10.26
N THR A 302 -25.02 37.83 -11.44
CA THR A 302 -25.37 39.24 -11.68
C THR A 302 -26.83 39.46 -12.05
N SER A 303 -27.56 38.41 -12.48
CA SER A 303 -29.01 38.49 -12.72
C SER A 303 -29.84 38.46 -11.43
N ASN A 304 -31.08 38.96 -11.49
CA ASN A 304 -31.96 38.98 -10.33
C ASN A 304 -32.64 37.62 -10.09
N VAL A 305 -31.99 36.79 -9.28
CA VAL A 305 -32.49 35.49 -8.77
C VAL A 305 -32.94 35.55 -7.31
N SER A 306 -32.89 36.73 -6.68
CA SER A 306 -33.26 36.89 -5.26
C SER A 306 -34.71 36.51 -5.00
N GLY A 307 -34.95 35.59 -4.06
CA GLY A 307 -36.29 35.09 -3.74
C GLY A 307 -36.88 34.14 -4.79
N LYS A 308 -36.08 33.72 -5.78
CA LYS A 308 -36.50 32.88 -6.91
C LYS A 308 -35.72 31.57 -6.96
N ILE A 309 -36.16 30.67 -7.83
CA ILE A 309 -35.46 29.44 -8.17
C ILE A 309 -34.55 29.74 -9.36
N ALA A 310 -33.23 29.59 -9.17
CA ALA A 310 -32.28 29.87 -10.23
C ALA A 310 -32.19 28.70 -11.22
N LEU A 311 -32.33 28.96 -12.51
CA LEU A 311 -32.02 28.01 -13.58
C LEU A 311 -30.59 28.22 -14.04
N VAL A 312 -29.79 27.16 -14.08
CA VAL A 312 -28.36 27.22 -14.43
C VAL A 312 -28.02 26.13 -15.45
N ASN A 313 -27.25 26.47 -16.48
CA ASN A 313 -26.72 25.50 -17.44
C ASN A 313 -25.32 25.07 -17.00
N PHE A 314 -25.16 23.82 -16.54
CA PHE A 314 -23.86 23.37 -16.05
C PHE A 314 -22.83 23.33 -17.19
N SER A 315 -21.70 24.01 -17.06
CA SER A 315 -20.67 24.07 -18.10
C SER A 315 -19.49 23.12 -17.87
N GLY A 316 -19.29 22.66 -16.63
CA GLY A 316 -18.09 21.93 -16.21
C GLY A 316 -16.84 22.80 -16.03
N VAL A 317 -16.92 24.13 -16.19
CA VAL A 317 -15.81 25.07 -15.93
C VAL A 317 -15.48 25.14 -14.43
N CYS A 318 -16.51 25.05 -13.59
CA CYS A 318 -16.42 24.90 -12.15
C CYS A 318 -17.24 23.69 -11.68
N GLY A 319 -16.98 23.22 -10.46
CA GLY A 319 -17.79 22.16 -9.85
C GLY A 319 -19.17 22.67 -9.43
N SER A 320 -20.17 21.78 -9.46
CA SER A 320 -21.57 22.12 -9.13
C SER A 320 -21.75 22.65 -7.71
N THR A 321 -20.88 22.31 -6.75
CA THR A 321 -20.85 22.92 -5.41
C THR A 321 -20.60 24.42 -5.46
N ALA A 322 -19.69 24.89 -6.31
CA ALA A 322 -19.41 26.31 -6.49
C ALA A 322 -20.62 27.03 -7.08
N THR A 323 -21.21 26.44 -8.13
CA THR A 323 -22.45 26.92 -8.75
C THR A 323 -23.57 27.13 -7.73
N VAL A 324 -23.82 26.14 -6.86
CA VAL A 324 -24.88 26.23 -5.83
C VAL A 324 -24.56 27.32 -4.79
N ASN A 325 -23.29 27.48 -4.42
CA ASN A 325 -22.86 28.53 -3.48
C ASN A 325 -23.09 29.92 -4.06
N ASP A 326 -22.72 30.15 -5.32
CA ASP A 326 -22.85 31.47 -5.96
C ASP A 326 -24.32 31.86 -6.20
N VAL A 327 -25.14 30.88 -6.60
CA VAL A 327 -26.59 31.05 -6.70
C VAL A 327 -27.22 31.42 -5.35
N ARG A 328 -26.80 30.75 -4.27
CA ARG A 328 -27.25 31.09 -2.91
C ARG A 328 -26.80 32.48 -2.49
N ALA A 329 -25.56 32.86 -2.79
CA ALA A 329 -25.02 34.18 -2.48
C ALA A 329 -25.81 35.30 -3.18
N ALA A 330 -26.35 35.05 -4.37
CA ALA A 330 -27.24 35.97 -5.09
C ALA A 330 -28.70 35.99 -4.58
N GLY A 331 -29.00 35.26 -3.50
CA GLY A 331 -30.29 35.31 -2.81
C GLY A 331 -31.35 34.33 -3.32
N ALA A 332 -30.98 33.35 -4.15
CA ALA A 332 -31.90 32.32 -4.60
C ALA A 332 -32.41 31.46 -3.43
N ILE A 333 -33.66 31.00 -3.56
CA ILE A 333 -34.32 30.10 -2.58
C ILE A 333 -34.25 28.63 -3.00
N GLY A 334 -33.87 28.37 -4.26
CA GLY A 334 -33.60 27.03 -4.78
C GLY A 334 -32.91 27.11 -6.14
N ILE A 335 -32.54 25.96 -6.70
CA ILE A 335 -31.81 25.87 -7.97
C ILE A 335 -32.31 24.70 -8.83
N ILE A 336 -32.36 24.91 -10.14
CA ILE A 336 -32.52 23.88 -11.16
C ILE A 336 -31.25 23.89 -12.00
N LEU A 337 -30.51 22.78 -12.00
CA LEU A 337 -29.28 22.63 -12.75
C LEU A 337 -29.50 21.76 -13.99
N VAL A 338 -29.18 22.26 -15.17
CA VAL A 338 -29.35 21.52 -16.42
C VAL A 338 -28.09 20.69 -16.70
N ASP A 339 -28.24 19.38 -16.87
CA ASP A 339 -27.17 18.49 -17.36
C ASP A 339 -27.03 18.68 -18.87
N PRO A 340 -25.92 19.27 -19.37
CA PRO A 340 -25.76 19.49 -20.80
C PRO A 340 -25.53 18.18 -21.58
N ALA A 341 -25.11 17.10 -20.90
CA ALA A 341 -24.67 15.87 -21.55
C ALA A 341 -25.83 14.90 -21.82
N ASN A 342 -26.86 14.88 -20.97
CA ASN A 342 -27.87 13.82 -20.96
C ASN A 342 -29.30 14.37 -20.87
N ASP A 343 -30.27 13.65 -21.44
CA ASP A 343 -31.70 13.90 -21.21
C ASP A 343 -32.21 13.18 -19.95
N ASP A 344 -31.56 12.09 -19.55
CA ASP A 344 -31.69 11.51 -18.22
C ASP A 344 -30.64 12.18 -17.32
N PRO A 345 -31.04 13.11 -16.43
CA PRO A 345 -30.08 13.88 -15.66
C PRO A 345 -29.26 12.98 -14.74
N ARG A 346 -27.94 13.21 -14.71
CA ARG A 346 -27.07 12.59 -13.70
C ARG A 346 -27.24 13.31 -12.36
N ALA A 347 -26.88 12.62 -11.27
CA ALA A 347 -26.74 13.25 -9.97
C ALA A 347 -25.53 14.21 -9.95
N PHE A 348 -25.76 15.45 -9.52
CA PHE A 348 -24.70 16.44 -9.30
C PHE A 348 -24.42 16.63 -7.81
N THR A 349 -23.19 17.03 -7.48
CA THR A 349 -22.85 17.45 -6.11
C THR A 349 -23.53 18.78 -5.81
N GLY A 350 -24.26 18.86 -4.69
CA GLY A 350 -24.84 20.13 -4.23
C GLY A 350 -23.89 20.88 -3.29
N SER A 351 -24.44 21.52 -2.25
CA SER A 351 -23.65 22.21 -1.22
C SER A 351 -24.32 22.15 0.14
N ALA A 352 -23.65 21.50 1.10
CA ALA A 352 -24.06 21.52 2.50
C ALA A 352 -24.01 22.94 3.10
N ALA A 353 -23.03 23.75 2.66
CA ALA A 353 -22.86 25.12 3.16
C ALA A 353 -23.95 26.07 2.66
N ALA A 354 -24.32 25.98 1.38
CA ALA A 354 -25.39 26.81 0.80
C ALA A 354 -26.77 26.41 1.34
N ASN A 355 -26.96 25.10 1.55
CA ASN A 355 -28.16 24.49 2.12
C ASN A 355 -29.47 24.97 1.46
N ILE A 356 -29.53 24.95 0.13
CA ILE A 356 -30.75 25.28 -0.63
C ILE A 356 -31.30 24.07 -1.41
N PRO A 357 -32.64 23.93 -1.51
CA PRO A 357 -33.27 22.92 -2.35
C PRO A 357 -32.81 23.02 -3.81
N GLY A 358 -32.64 21.86 -4.46
CA GLY A 358 -32.36 21.85 -5.89
C GLY A 358 -32.51 20.49 -6.54
N LEU A 359 -32.75 20.53 -7.84
CA LEU A 359 -32.88 19.35 -8.71
C LEU A 359 -32.07 19.55 -9.99
N ALA A 360 -31.51 18.46 -10.51
CA ALA A 360 -30.94 18.41 -11.84
C ALA A 360 -31.98 17.96 -12.88
N ILE A 361 -31.93 18.51 -14.09
CA ILE A 361 -32.81 18.12 -15.22
C ILE A 361 -32.03 17.93 -16.51
N GLY A 362 -32.59 17.18 -17.45
CA GLY A 362 -31.94 16.87 -18.72
C GLY A 362 -31.89 18.06 -19.69
N LYS A 363 -30.96 18.01 -20.65
CA LYS A 363 -30.71 19.09 -21.64
C LYS A 363 -31.96 19.56 -22.40
N THR A 364 -32.83 18.65 -22.86
CA THR A 364 -34.01 19.01 -23.66
C THR A 364 -35.04 19.76 -22.82
N ASP A 365 -35.33 19.26 -21.63
CA ASP A 365 -36.25 19.91 -20.70
C ASP A 365 -35.69 21.23 -20.15
N GLY A 366 -34.37 21.28 -19.91
CA GLY A 366 -33.67 22.51 -19.55
C GLY A 366 -33.80 23.61 -20.60
N ALA A 367 -33.58 23.27 -21.88
CA ALA A 367 -33.76 24.21 -22.99
C ALA A 367 -35.22 24.68 -23.13
N ALA A 368 -36.18 23.78 -22.94
CA ALA A 368 -37.61 24.13 -22.96
C ALA A 368 -37.99 25.06 -21.81
N LEU A 369 -37.49 24.79 -20.59
CA LEU A 369 -37.73 25.63 -19.42
C LEU A 369 -37.07 27.01 -19.57
N GLN A 370 -35.85 27.07 -20.12
CA GLN A 370 -35.16 28.33 -20.41
C GLN A 370 -35.94 29.17 -21.43
N ALA A 371 -36.47 28.56 -22.49
CA ALA A 371 -37.32 29.24 -23.47
C ALA A 371 -38.63 29.75 -22.85
N ALA A 372 -39.25 28.98 -21.94
CA ALA A 372 -40.46 29.40 -21.23
C ALA A 372 -40.19 30.60 -20.30
N VAL A 373 -39.07 30.59 -19.57
CA VAL A 373 -38.62 31.70 -18.71
C VAL A 373 -38.33 32.97 -19.53
N ALA A 374 -37.81 32.81 -20.76
CA ALA A 374 -37.61 33.92 -21.67
C ALA A 374 -38.93 34.52 -22.22
N ALA A 375 -39.98 33.70 -22.32
CA ALA A 375 -41.30 34.12 -22.81
C ALA A 375 -42.16 34.80 -21.73
N GLY A 376 -41.90 34.56 -20.44
CA GLY A 376 -42.65 35.14 -19.34
C GLY A 376 -42.32 34.51 -17.99
N THR A 377 -43.08 34.88 -16.96
CA THR A 377 -42.93 34.31 -15.61
C THR A 377 -43.35 32.84 -15.61
N VAL A 378 -42.46 31.97 -15.14
CA VAL A 378 -42.70 30.53 -14.97
C VAL A 378 -42.58 30.21 -13.48
N THR A 379 -43.63 29.65 -12.90
CA THR A 379 -43.63 29.11 -11.54
C THR A 379 -43.52 27.59 -11.61
N VAL A 380 -42.67 27.01 -10.78
CA VAL A 380 -42.45 25.56 -10.69
C VAL A 380 -42.56 25.08 -9.25
N GLU A 381 -42.73 23.79 -9.09
CA GLU A 381 -42.70 23.08 -7.81
C GLU A 381 -41.60 22.02 -7.85
N LEU A 382 -40.64 22.12 -6.93
CA LEU A 382 -39.56 21.17 -6.73
C LEU A 382 -39.89 20.32 -5.52
N GLN A 383 -40.00 19.01 -5.71
CA GLN A 383 -40.23 18.06 -4.63
C GLN A 383 -39.08 17.07 -4.56
N SER A 384 -38.63 16.81 -3.33
CA SER A 384 -37.72 15.70 -3.02
C SER A 384 -38.11 15.10 -1.68
N ALA A 385 -38.18 13.77 -1.63
CA ALA A 385 -38.44 13.03 -0.41
C ALA A 385 -37.61 11.74 -0.37
N PRO A 386 -36.90 11.44 0.74
CA PRO A 386 -36.23 10.16 0.90
C PRO A 386 -37.19 8.98 0.79
N THR A 387 -36.77 7.90 0.15
CA THR A 387 -37.57 6.68 -0.06
C THR A 387 -37.63 5.77 1.18
N GLY A 388 -36.79 6.03 2.18
CA GLY A 388 -36.70 5.26 3.41
C GLY A 388 -35.67 5.83 4.39
N PRO A 389 -35.39 5.14 5.51
CA PRO A 389 -34.31 5.50 6.42
C PRO A 389 -32.94 5.33 5.77
N GLU A 390 -31.96 6.10 6.23
CA GLU A 390 -30.54 5.88 5.91
C GLU A 390 -30.10 4.45 6.29
N ARG A 391 -29.09 3.94 5.60
CA ARG A 391 -28.46 2.66 5.92
C ARG A 391 -27.22 2.87 6.77
N ASP A 392 -26.89 1.88 7.56
CA ASP A 392 -25.72 1.94 8.45
C ASP A 392 -24.59 1.08 7.88
N GLY A 393 -23.49 1.71 7.47
CA GLY A 393 -22.36 1.01 6.86
C GLY A 393 -21.72 -0.02 7.80
N ASP A 394 -21.84 0.17 9.11
CA ASP A 394 -21.36 -0.78 10.13
C ASP A 394 -22.07 -2.15 10.10
N LEU A 395 -23.21 -2.25 9.41
CA LEU A 395 -23.95 -3.50 9.23
C LEU A 395 -23.64 -4.19 7.90
N ASP A 396 -23.07 -3.48 6.93
CA ASP A 396 -22.59 -4.09 5.69
C ASP A 396 -21.23 -4.73 5.96
N ASN A 397 -21.23 -6.02 6.29
CA ASN A 397 -20.02 -6.70 6.75
C ASN A 397 -18.95 -6.74 5.65
N GLY A 398 -19.34 -6.68 4.37
CA GLY A 398 -18.42 -6.54 3.24
C GLY A 398 -17.62 -5.23 3.30
N VAL A 399 -18.26 -4.10 3.67
CA VAL A 399 -17.56 -2.82 3.85
C VAL A 399 -16.62 -2.86 5.06
N VAL A 400 -17.06 -3.42 6.20
CA VAL A 400 -16.19 -3.57 7.39
C VAL A 400 -14.96 -4.43 7.06
N ALA A 401 -15.15 -5.54 6.33
CA ALA A 401 -14.07 -6.41 5.89
C ALA A 401 -13.14 -5.73 4.87
N HIS A 402 -13.68 -4.88 3.99
CA HIS A 402 -12.88 -4.07 3.06
C HIS A 402 -11.91 -3.16 3.81
N GLU A 403 -12.42 -2.38 4.76
CA GLU A 403 -11.59 -1.48 5.56
C GLU A 403 -10.53 -2.25 6.39
N TRP A 404 -10.87 -3.44 6.87
CA TRP A 404 -9.91 -4.32 7.55
C TRP A 404 -8.84 -4.87 6.58
N GLY A 405 -9.16 -5.03 5.29
CA GLY A 405 -8.17 -5.41 4.28
C GLY A 405 -7.09 -4.34 4.06
N HIS A 406 -7.44 -3.05 4.12
CA HIS A 406 -6.46 -1.96 4.15
C HIS A 406 -5.54 -2.05 5.37
N TYR A 407 -6.10 -2.39 6.52
CA TYR A 407 -5.34 -2.58 7.75
C TYR A 407 -4.29 -3.70 7.61
N LEU A 408 -4.71 -4.88 7.14
CA LEU A 408 -3.82 -6.01 6.87
C LEU A 408 -2.71 -5.61 5.91
N HIS A 409 -3.07 -5.01 4.77
CA HIS A 409 -2.12 -4.65 3.73
C HIS A 409 -1.07 -3.65 4.22
N HIS A 410 -1.49 -2.56 4.87
CA HIS A 410 -0.57 -1.49 5.28
C HIS A 410 0.29 -1.84 6.50
N ARG A 411 -0.10 -2.82 7.33
CA ARG A 411 0.79 -3.33 8.38
C ARG A 411 1.87 -4.26 7.82
N LEU A 412 1.52 -5.08 6.84
CA LEU A 412 2.46 -6.06 6.26
C LEU A 412 3.32 -5.50 5.13
N ALA A 413 2.86 -4.46 4.42
CA ALA A 413 3.57 -3.87 3.28
C ALA A 413 3.60 -2.33 3.34
N ILE A 414 4.75 -1.75 3.01
CA ILE A 414 4.92 -0.29 2.94
C ILE A 414 4.26 0.22 1.66
N CYS A 415 3.27 1.11 1.81
CA CYS A 415 2.42 1.54 0.72
C CYS A 415 2.16 3.06 0.72
N GLY A 416 2.58 3.74 -0.34
CA GLY A 416 2.32 5.16 -0.59
C GLY A 416 2.30 5.55 -2.06
N ALA A 417 2.69 4.65 -2.97
CA ALA A 417 2.66 4.85 -4.42
C ALA A 417 1.27 4.56 -5.03
N GLN A 418 0.99 5.13 -6.22
CA GLN A 418 -0.31 5.02 -6.90
C GLN A 418 -0.78 3.58 -7.09
N GLN A 419 0.08 2.72 -7.65
CA GLN A 419 -0.25 1.31 -7.88
C GLN A 419 -0.47 0.55 -6.58
N CYS A 420 0.33 0.85 -5.56
CA CYS A 420 0.19 0.22 -4.26
C CYS A 420 -1.13 0.61 -3.60
N GLY A 421 -1.52 1.89 -3.66
CA GLY A 421 -2.83 2.36 -3.22
C GLY A 421 -3.97 1.64 -3.94
N GLY A 422 -3.84 1.47 -5.27
CA GLY A 422 -4.78 0.68 -6.04
C GLY A 422 -4.86 -0.79 -5.62
N MET A 423 -3.72 -1.46 -5.37
CA MET A 423 -3.72 -2.82 -4.80
C MET A 423 -4.33 -2.86 -3.40
N SER A 424 -4.18 -1.80 -2.59
CA SER A 424 -4.80 -1.69 -1.27
C SER A 424 -6.32 -1.76 -1.35
N GLU A 425 -6.94 -1.02 -2.29
CA GLU A 425 -8.37 -1.12 -2.57
C GLU A 425 -8.76 -2.55 -3.00
N GLY A 426 -7.95 -3.17 -3.86
CA GLY A 426 -8.19 -4.55 -4.28
C GLY A 426 -8.04 -5.58 -3.16
N TRP A 427 -7.15 -5.34 -2.19
CA TRP A 427 -7.00 -6.18 -1.01
C TRP A 427 -8.20 -6.10 -0.08
N GLY A 428 -8.78 -4.91 0.09
CA GLY A 428 -10.05 -4.73 0.79
C GLY A 428 -11.15 -5.58 0.16
N ASP A 429 -11.37 -5.43 -1.14
CA ASP A 429 -12.42 -6.15 -1.88
C ASP A 429 -12.20 -7.67 -1.83
N PHE A 430 -10.95 -8.12 -2.00
CA PHE A 430 -10.63 -9.53 -1.95
C PHE A 430 -10.82 -10.14 -0.55
N ASN A 431 -10.45 -9.41 0.51
CA ASN A 431 -10.69 -9.84 1.89
C ASN A 431 -12.19 -9.99 2.18
N ALA A 432 -13.00 -9.03 1.71
CA ALA A 432 -14.45 -9.13 1.79
C ALA A 432 -14.97 -10.37 1.06
N MET A 433 -14.53 -10.63 -0.18
CA MET A 433 -14.94 -11.83 -0.93
C MET A 433 -14.53 -13.14 -0.26
N MET A 434 -13.33 -13.21 0.33
CA MET A 434 -12.86 -14.36 1.11
C MET A 434 -13.72 -14.62 2.35
N MET A 435 -14.26 -13.57 2.97
CA MET A 435 -15.22 -13.68 4.06
C MET A 435 -16.60 -14.15 3.57
N MET A 436 -17.06 -13.71 2.39
CA MET A 436 -18.39 -14.02 1.84
C MET A 436 -18.51 -15.41 1.20
N VAL A 437 -17.48 -15.91 0.52
CA VAL A 437 -17.59 -17.18 -0.24
C VAL A 437 -17.82 -18.41 0.65
N ARG A 438 -18.76 -19.28 0.26
CA ARG A 438 -19.17 -20.51 0.94
C ARG A 438 -18.84 -21.77 0.14
N GLU A 439 -18.79 -22.90 0.85
CA GLU A 439 -18.68 -24.21 0.21
C GLU A 439 -19.99 -24.52 -0.53
N GLY A 440 -19.89 -24.94 -1.80
CA GLY A 440 -21.06 -25.21 -2.65
C GLY A 440 -21.57 -24.03 -3.48
N ASP A 441 -21.03 -22.82 -3.29
CA ASP A 441 -21.38 -21.67 -4.13
C ASP A 441 -21.08 -21.91 -5.61
N ASN A 442 -21.95 -21.40 -6.48
CA ASN A 442 -21.64 -21.32 -7.90
C ASN A 442 -20.64 -20.18 -8.16
N ARG A 443 -19.35 -20.51 -8.12
CA ARG A 443 -18.27 -19.52 -8.25
C ARG A 443 -18.13 -18.89 -9.65
N ASP A 444 -18.88 -19.36 -10.65
CA ASP A 444 -19.06 -18.66 -11.93
C ASP A 444 -20.10 -17.53 -11.87
N GLY A 445 -20.80 -17.38 -10.73
CA GLY A 445 -21.72 -16.29 -10.45
C GLY A 445 -21.03 -14.96 -10.16
N VAL A 446 -21.82 -13.94 -9.80
CA VAL A 446 -21.28 -12.62 -9.43
C VAL A 446 -21.30 -12.38 -7.93
N TYR A 447 -20.26 -11.73 -7.43
CA TYR A 447 -20.15 -11.27 -6.05
C TYR A 447 -20.13 -9.74 -6.09
N ALA A 448 -21.09 -9.13 -5.39
CA ALA A 448 -21.27 -7.69 -5.32
C ALA A 448 -20.88 -7.19 -3.92
N LEU A 449 -20.22 -6.04 -3.86
CA LEU A 449 -19.85 -5.40 -2.60
C LEU A 449 -20.80 -4.26 -2.24
N ALA A 450 -21.01 -4.09 -0.95
CA ALA A 450 -21.83 -3.05 -0.34
C ALA A 450 -23.32 -3.00 -0.77
N PRO A 451 -24.01 -4.13 -1.06
CA PRO A 451 -25.39 -4.07 -1.55
C PRO A 451 -26.39 -3.56 -0.50
N TYR A 452 -26.08 -3.69 0.80
CA TYR A 452 -26.91 -3.13 1.86
C TYR A 452 -26.67 -1.62 2.01
N ALA A 453 -25.41 -1.22 2.03
CA ALA A 453 -25.03 0.17 2.20
C ALA A 453 -25.55 1.06 1.05
N LEU A 454 -25.41 0.60 -0.21
CA LEU A 454 -25.85 1.32 -1.42
C LEU A 454 -27.36 1.14 -1.73
N ALA A 455 -28.22 0.88 -0.74
CA ALA A 455 -29.66 0.72 -0.97
C ALA A 455 -30.40 2.05 -1.24
N ASP A 456 -29.88 2.88 -2.15
CA ASP A 456 -30.37 4.21 -2.51
C ASP A 456 -31.33 4.20 -3.72
N GLY A 457 -31.72 3.02 -4.19
CA GLY A 457 -32.56 2.87 -5.37
C GLY A 457 -31.78 2.78 -6.69
N THR A 458 -30.44 2.80 -6.64
CA THR A 458 -29.60 2.44 -7.78
C THR A 458 -30.04 1.06 -8.34
N PRO A 459 -30.31 0.96 -9.66
CA PRO A 459 -30.74 -0.30 -10.25
C PRO A 459 -29.66 -1.39 -10.14
N ASN A 460 -30.07 -2.63 -9.88
CA ASN A 460 -29.19 -3.81 -9.90
C ASN A 460 -28.01 -3.75 -8.91
N VAL A 461 -28.16 -3.08 -7.76
CA VAL A 461 -27.13 -3.00 -6.71
C VAL A 461 -26.67 -4.37 -6.22
N ALA A 462 -27.59 -5.35 -6.11
CA ALA A 462 -27.23 -6.72 -5.73
C ALA A 462 -26.36 -7.45 -6.77
N TYR A 463 -26.29 -6.93 -8.00
CA TYR A 463 -25.45 -7.46 -9.07
C TYR A 463 -24.14 -6.69 -9.20
N PHE A 464 -24.19 -5.35 -9.26
CA PHE A 464 -23.01 -4.52 -9.53
C PHE A 464 -22.25 -4.10 -8.27
N GLY A 465 -22.94 -3.95 -7.13
CA GLY A 465 -22.40 -3.30 -5.95
C GLY A 465 -21.90 -1.90 -6.26
N ILE A 466 -20.77 -1.52 -5.64
CA ILE A 466 -20.12 -0.20 -5.77
C ILE A 466 -18.98 -0.14 -6.81
N ARG A 467 -18.66 -1.24 -7.50
CA ARG A 467 -17.56 -1.30 -8.48
C ARG A 467 -18.08 -1.18 -9.92
N ARG A 468 -17.19 -0.96 -10.90
CA ARG A 468 -17.62 -0.73 -12.30
C ARG A 468 -18.11 -2.02 -12.96
N PHE A 469 -17.58 -3.16 -12.52
CA PHE A 469 -17.98 -4.49 -12.94
C PHE A 469 -18.11 -5.39 -11.71
N PRO A 470 -19.02 -6.37 -11.71
CA PRO A 470 -19.11 -7.34 -10.63
C PRO A 470 -17.86 -8.23 -10.54
N TYR A 471 -17.57 -8.82 -9.39
CA TYR A 471 -16.55 -9.85 -9.31
C TYR A 471 -17.07 -11.20 -9.79
N SER A 472 -16.37 -11.80 -10.75
CA SER A 472 -16.73 -13.08 -11.36
C SER A 472 -15.52 -13.65 -12.09
N ARG A 473 -15.35 -14.98 -12.02
CA ARG A 473 -14.38 -15.69 -12.88
C ARG A 473 -14.89 -15.91 -14.31
N ASP A 474 -16.21 -15.84 -14.52
CA ASP A 474 -16.81 -15.87 -15.84
C ASP A 474 -16.58 -14.52 -16.55
N ARG A 475 -15.76 -14.56 -17.61
CA ARG A 475 -15.37 -13.39 -18.41
C ARG A 475 -16.52 -12.75 -19.18
N THR A 476 -17.67 -13.41 -19.31
CA THR A 476 -18.88 -12.78 -19.87
C THR A 476 -19.53 -11.80 -18.90
N LYS A 477 -19.19 -11.88 -17.62
CA LYS A 477 -19.68 -11.00 -16.54
C LYS A 477 -18.63 -9.97 -16.12
N ASN A 478 -17.35 -10.34 -16.13
CA ASN A 478 -16.23 -9.44 -15.86
C ASN A 478 -15.04 -9.77 -16.76
N ASP A 479 -14.81 -8.95 -17.79
CA ASP A 479 -13.68 -9.09 -18.73
C ASP A 479 -12.53 -8.12 -18.43
N LEU A 480 -12.40 -7.65 -17.18
CA LEU A 480 -11.28 -6.83 -16.77
C LEU A 480 -9.98 -7.64 -16.79
N SER A 481 -8.89 -6.97 -17.17
CA SER A 481 -7.54 -7.54 -17.27
C SER A 481 -6.52 -6.47 -16.89
N PHE A 482 -5.27 -6.89 -16.74
CA PHE A 482 -4.18 -6.07 -16.22
C PHE A 482 -4.03 -4.72 -16.93
N ARG A 483 -4.26 -4.62 -18.24
CA ARG A 483 -4.20 -3.34 -18.97
C ARG A 483 -5.17 -2.26 -18.46
N HIS A 484 -6.30 -2.65 -17.86
CA HIS A 484 -7.33 -1.69 -17.45
C HIS A 484 -6.97 -0.89 -16.20
N ILE A 485 -5.77 -1.07 -15.63
CA ILE A 485 -5.25 -0.14 -14.61
C ILE A 485 -4.75 1.18 -15.21
N SER A 486 -4.42 1.21 -16.52
CA SER A 486 -3.85 2.38 -17.18
C SER A 486 -4.94 3.33 -17.66
N ASN A 487 -4.73 4.64 -17.41
CA ASN A 487 -5.58 5.67 -18.01
C ASN A 487 -5.58 5.58 -19.54
N GLY A 488 -6.74 5.90 -20.13
CA GLY A 488 -6.99 5.90 -21.57
C GLY A 488 -7.24 4.52 -22.19
N VAL A 489 -7.18 3.44 -21.41
CA VAL A 489 -7.53 2.10 -21.90
C VAL A 489 -9.04 1.88 -21.76
N ALA A 490 -9.74 1.84 -22.89
CA ALA A 490 -11.19 1.65 -22.91
C ALA A 490 -11.61 0.36 -22.20
N LEU A 491 -12.70 0.44 -21.42
CA LEU A 491 -13.23 -0.70 -20.66
C LEU A 491 -14.07 -1.62 -21.56
N PRO A 492 -14.25 -2.91 -21.19
CA PRO A 492 -15.06 -3.85 -21.95
C PRO A 492 -16.51 -3.39 -22.12
N THR A 493 -17.04 -3.43 -23.34
CA THR A 493 -18.42 -2.97 -23.66
C THR A 493 -19.43 -4.10 -23.83
N ASN A 494 -18.97 -5.36 -23.90
CA ASN A 494 -19.81 -6.52 -24.17
C ASN A 494 -20.18 -7.29 -22.89
N THR A 495 -19.69 -6.83 -21.73
CA THR A 495 -20.02 -7.39 -20.42
C THR A 495 -20.94 -6.42 -19.66
N PRO A 496 -21.90 -6.91 -18.86
CA PRO A 496 -22.69 -6.05 -18.01
C PRO A 496 -21.80 -5.27 -17.04
N GLY A 497 -21.90 -3.94 -17.06
CA GLY A 497 -21.10 -3.05 -16.21
C GLY A 497 -21.26 -1.59 -16.61
N PHE A 498 -20.37 -0.75 -16.10
CA PHE A 498 -20.34 0.68 -16.38
C PHE A 498 -19.13 1.04 -17.28
N PRO A 499 -19.18 0.70 -18.59
CA PRO A 499 -18.05 0.91 -19.49
C PRO A 499 -17.79 2.41 -19.70
N GLY A 500 -16.51 2.75 -19.90
CA GLY A 500 -16.06 4.12 -20.14
C GLY A 500 -14.81 4.16 -21.00
N THR A 501 -14.37 5.36 -21.34
CA THR A 501 -13.15 5.61 -22.14
C THR A 501 -11.86 5.19 -21.42
N GLY A 502 -11.96 4.85 -20.13
CA GLY A 502 -10.82 4.54 -19.28
C GLY A 502 -10.02 5.76 -18.84
N ALA A 503 -10.56 6.97 -19.00
CA ALA A 503 -9.84 8.22 -18.70
C ALA A 503 -9.33 8.33 -17.24
N ASN A 504 -9.99 7.63 -16.31
CA ASN A 504 -9.69 7.63 -14.88
C ASN A 504 -9.43 6.21 -14.33
N ASN A 505 -8.98 5.26 -15.16
CA ASN A 505 -8.64 3.91 -14.72
C ASN A 505 -7.60 3.86 -13.60
N SER A 506 -6.69 4.84 -13.55
CA SER A 506 -5.64 4.90 -12.54
C SER A 506 -6.13 5.35 -11.18
N GLU A 507 -7.38 5.85 -11.06
CA GLU A 507 -8.02 6.07 -9.77
C GLU A 507 -7.95 4.76 -8.94
N VAL A 508 -7.68 4.85 -7.63
CA VAL A 508 -7.24 3.69 -6.84
C VAL A 508 -8.31 2.61 -6.75
N HIS A 509 -9.59 2.95 -6.63
CA HIS A 509 -10.68 1.96 -6.59
C HIS A 509 -10.86 1.30 -7.97
N ASN A 510 -10.79 2.10 -9.04
CA ASN A 510 -10.79 1.60 -10.42
C ASN A 510 -9.59 0.70 -10.71
N THR A 511 -8.44 0.93 -10.08
CA THR A 511 -7.26 0.07 -10.20
C THR A 511 -7.41 -1.19 -9.32
N GLY A 512 -7.99 -1.04 -8.13
CA GLY A 512 -8.19 -2.10 -7.16
C GLY A 512 -9.13 -3.20 -7.63
N GLU A 513 -10.18 -2.88 -8.38
CA GLU A 513 -11.06 -3.92 -8.93
C GLU A 513 -10.33 -4.87 -9.89
N ILE A 514 -9.25 -4.44 -10.54
CA ILE A 514 -8.41 -5.33 -11.35
C ILE A 514 -7.59 -6.25 -10.44
N TRP A 515 -7.00 -5.72 -9.37
CA TRP A 515 -6.25 -6.53 -8.40
C TRP A 515 -7.12 -7.58 -7.73
N ALA A 516 -8.29 -7.17 -7.20
CA ALA A 516 -9.27 -8.07 -6.60
C ALA A 516 -9.75 -9.13 -7.59
N THR A 517 -10.00 -8.76 -8.85
CA THR A 517 -10.37 -9.71 -9.91
C THR A 517 -9.28 -10.76 -10.14
N MET A 518 -8.00 -10.36 -10.17
CA MET A 518 -6.89 -11.30 -10.34
C MET A 518 -6.70 -12.22 -9.14
N MET A 519 -6.81 -11.68 -7.92
CA MET A 519 -6.78 -12.48 -6.69
C MET A 519 -7.97 -13.44 -6.60
N TRP A 520 -9.15 -13.03 -7.07
CA TRP A 520 -10.32 -13.89 -7.16
C TRP A 520 -10.10 -15.09 -8.09
N GLU A 521 -9.46 -14.88 -9.25
CA GLU A 521 -9.06 -16.00 -10.13
C GLU A 521 -8.07 -16.94 -9.44
N ALA A 522 -7.06 -16.39 -8.77
CA ALA A 522 -6.07 -17.17 -8.02
C ALA A 522 -6.72 -17.99 -6.90
N PHE A 523 -7.68 -17.43 -6.17
CA PHE A 523 -8.46 -18.17 -5.17
C PHE A 523 -9.28 -19.29 -5.81
N ASN A 524 -9.96 -19.02 -6.93
CA ASN A 524 -10.84 -19.99 -7.56
C ASN A 524 -10.11 -21.24 -8.07
N VAL A 525 -8.89 -21.08 -8.61
CA VAL A 525 -8.10 -22.25 -9.03
C VAL A 525 -7.66 -23.11 -7.84
N LEU A 526 -7.40 -22.50 -6.68
CA LEU A 526 -7.15 -23.26 -5.44
C LEU A 526 -8.43 -23.93 -4.95
N ALA A 527 -9.57 -23.26 -5.01
CA ALA A 527 -10.86 -23.82 -4.61
C ALA A 527 -11.30 -24.97 -5.52
N ASP A 528 -10.95 -24.94 -6.81
CA ASP A 528 -11.17 -26.06 -7.74
C ASP A 528 -10.29 -27.27 -7.38
N ALA A 529 -9.07 -27.04 -6.89
CA ALA A 529 -8.13 -28.10 -6.51
C ALA A 529 -8.43 -28.69 -5.12
N HIS A 530 -8.83 -27.87 -4.16
CA HIS A 530 -8.86 -28.24 -2.73
C HIS A 530 -10.22 -28.08 -2.04
N GLY A 531 -11.21 -27.50 -2.72
CA GLY A 531 -12.46 -27.03 -2.09
C GLY A 531 -12.32 -25.64 -1.45
N VAL A 532 -13.44 -24.94 -1.26
CA VAL A 532 -13.45 -23.53 -0.81
C VAL A 532 -12.85 -23.39 0.58
N THR A 533 -13.18 -24.31 1.49
CA THR A 533 -12.73 -24.21 2.88
C THR A 533 -11.20 -24.29 3.00
N VAL A 534 -10.57 -25.26 2.35
CA VAL A 534 -9.10 -25.43 2.36
C VAL A 534 -8.43 -24.29 1.58
N ALA A 535 -8.98 -23.91 0.43
CA ALA A 535 -8.45 -22.81 -0.37
C ALA A 535 -8.43 -21.48 0.39
N ARG A 536 -9.45 -21.19 1.21
CA ARG A 536 -9.47 -19.97 2.03
C ARG A 536 -8.33 -19.93 3.05
N ARG A 537 -8.04 -21.06 3.69
CA ARG A 537 -6.95 -21.18 4.66
C ARG A 537 -5.58 -20.99 3.98
N ARG A 538 -5.32 -21.75 2.91
CA ARG A 538 -4.08 -21.64 2.11
C ARG A 538 -3.87 -20.24 1.57
N MET A 539 -4.93 -19.63 1.03
CA MET A 539 -4.85 -18.27 0.48
C MET A 539 -4.58 -17.23 1.58
N ALA A 540 -5.11 -17.38 2.80
CA ALA A 540 -4.77 -16.50 3.91
C ALA A 540 -3.26 -16.58 4.24
N ASP A 541 -2.69 -17.79 4.24
CA ASP A 541 -1.25 -18.01 4.46
C ASP A 541 -0.42 -17.37 3.34
N TYR A 542 -0.82 -17.54 2.08
CA TYR A 542 -0.15 -16.93 0.93
C TYR A 542 -0.25 -15.41 0.92
N VAL A 543 -1.38 -14.84 1.35
CA VAL A 543 -1.56 -13.39 1.46
C VAL A 543 -0.62 -12.81 2.51
N VAL A 544 -0.60 -13.35 3.74
CA VAL A 544 0.26 -12.80 4.81
C VAL A 544 1.73 -12.93 4.45
N ALA A 545 2.17 -14.13 4.05
CA ALA A 545 3.56 -14.35 3.69
C ALA A 545 3.97 -13.55 2.44
N GLY A 546 3.12 -13.47 1.42
CA GLY A 546 3.43 -12.74 0.20
C GLY A 546 3.47 -11.24 0.38
N LEU A 547 2.61 -10.67 1.24
CA LEU A 547 2.69 -9.25 1.61
C LEU A 547 4.00 -8.91 2.34
N LEU A 548 4.46 -9.78 3.24
CA LEU A 548 5.76 -9.63 3.91
C LEU A 548 6.96 -9.72 2.94
N LEU A 549 6.83 -10.48 1.85
CA LEU A 549 7.85 -10.61 0.81
C LEU A 549 7.82 -9.47 -0.22
N THR A 550 6.73 -8.71 -0.28
CA THR A 550 6.52 -7.67 -1.28
C THR A 550 7.38 -6.44 -0.98
N PRO A 551 8.09 -5.86 -1.97
CA PRO A 551 8.91 -4.67 -1.74
C PRO A 551 8.03 -3.44 -1.41
N PRO A 552 8.60 -2.42 -0.74
CA PRO A 552 7.92 -1.14 -0.53
C PRO A 552 7.44 -0.53 -1.84
N ASN A 553 6.21 0.01 -1.84
CA ASN A 553 5.60 0.61 -3.02
C ASN A 553 5.58 -0.30 -4.24
N ALA A 554 5.30 -1.59 -4.01
CA ALA A 554 5.27 -2.58 -5.07
C ALA A 554 4.35 -2.18 -6.23
N THR A 555 4.81 -2.54 -7.42
CA THR A 555 4.00 -2.61 -8.62
C THR A 555 3.13 -3.86 -8.61
N PHE A 556 2.13 -3.92 -9.49
CA PHE A 556 1.26 -5.09 -9.64
C PHE A 556 2.02 -6.40 -9.88
N THR A 557 3.06 -6.37 -10.70
CA THR A 557 3.88 -7.57 -11.00
C THR A 557 4.73 -7.99 -9.80
N GLU A 558 5.20 -7.05 -8.99
CA GLU A 558 5.95 -7.35 -7.77
C GLU A 558 5.04 -7.91 -6.67
N GLY A 559 3.84 -7.34 -6.48
CA GLY A 559 2.84 -7.89 -5.56
C GLY A 559 2.43 -9.31 -5.94
N ARG A 560 2.21 -9.56 -7.24
CA ARG A 560 1.97 -10.92 -7.76
C ARG A 560 3.13 -11.85 -7.43
N ASP A 561 4.36 -11.44 -7.73
CA ASP A 561 5.54 -12.27 -7.53
C ASP A 561 5.78 -12.58 -6.05
N GLY A 562 5.47 -11.64 -5.14
CA GLY A 562 5.51 -11.88 -3.68
C GLY A 562 4.54 -12.98 -3.23
N ILE A 563 3.29 -12.93 -3.69
CA ILE A 563 2.27 -13.95 -3.38
C ILE A 563 2.65 -15.31 -3.99
N LEU A 564 3.14 -15.34 -5.23
CA LEU A 564 3.56 -16.58 -5.87
C LEU A 564 4.83 -17.16 -5.22
N ALA A 565 5.76 -16.31 -4.77
CA ALA A 565 6.92 -16.78 -4.01
C ALA A 565 6.50 -17.42 -2.68
N ALA A 566 5.53 -16.83 -1.97
CA ALA A 566 4.95 -17.42 -0.77
C ALA A 566 4.28 -18.78 -1.05
N ALA A 567 3.44 -18.86 -2.09
CA ALA A 567 2.85 -20.12 -2.52
C ALA A 567 3.93 -21.15 -2.87
N SER A 568 4.97 -20.79 -3.63
CA SER A 568 6.05 -21.70 -4.00
C SER A 568 6.84 -22.25 -2.82
N ALA A 569 6.91 -21.52 -1.70
CA ALA A 569 7.60 -21.97 -0.50
C ALA A 569 6.80 -23.02 0.28
N LEU A 570 5.47 -23.04 0.12
CA LEU A 570 4.55 -23.93 0.82
C LEU A 570 4.06 -25.09 -0.07
N ASP A 571 3.65 -24.78 -1.29
CA ASP A 571 3.15 -25.72 -2.29
C ASP A 571 3.39 -25.19 -3.72
N SER A 572 4.31 -25.83 -4.45
CA SER A 572 4.65 -25.43 -5.81
C SER A 572 3.54 -25.66 -6.83
N ASP A 573 2.64 -26.62 -6.59
CA ASP A 573 1.53 -26.88 -7.51
C ASP A 573 0.49 -25.75 -7.43
N ASP A 574 0.21 -25.27 -6.21
CA ASP A 574 -0.62 -24.09 -5.97
C ASP A 574 -0.02 -22.85 -6.65
N MET A 575 1.29 -22.65 -6.55
CA MET A 575 1.97 -21.55 -7.25
C MET A 575 1.73 -21.62 -8.77
N ILE A 576 1.85 -22.80 -9.40
CA ILE A 576 1.63 -22.93 -10.85
C ILE A 576 0.18 -22.60 -11.21
N LEU A 577 -0.79 -23.10 -10.44
CA LEU A 577 -2.21 -22.81 -10.66
C LEU A 577 -2.50 -21.31 -10.55
N MET A 578 -2.06 -20.68 -9.47
CA MET A 578 -2.24 -19.25 -9.24
C MET A 578 -1.56 -18.41 -10.32
N ALA A 579 -0.34 -18.78 -10.73
CA ALA A 579 0.36 -18.08 -11.81
C ALA A 579 -0.39 -18.14 -13.13
N ALA A 580 -0.97 -19.31 -13.47
CA ALA A 580 -1.81 -19.45 -14.65
C ALA A 580 -3.07 -18.58 -14.57
N ALA A 581 -3.67 -18.44 -13.38
CA ALA A 581 -4.80 -17.55 -13.13
C ALA A 581 -4.44 -16.08 -13.39
N PHE A 582 -3.31 -15.59 -12.85
CA PHE A 582 -2.80 -14.24 -13.15
C PHE A 582 -2.53 -14.05 -14.65
N ALA A 583 -1.91 -15.03 -15.31
CA ALA A 583 -1.67 -15.00 -16.75
C ALA A 583 -2.97 -14.91 -17.57
N GLY A 584 -4.04 -15.58 -17.13
CA GLY A 584 -5.37 -15.49 -17.75
C GLY A 584 -5.97 -14.08 -17.75
N ARG A 585 -5.57 -13.25 -16.79
CA ARG A 585 -5.93 -11.83 -16.68
C ARG A 585 -4.84 -10.89 -17.20
N GLY A 586 -3.86 -11.39 -17.97
CA GLY A 586 -2.83 -10.60 -18.63
C GLY A 586 -1.61 -10.27 -17.75
N ALA A 587 -1.53 -10.81 -16.54
CA ALA A 587 -0.43 -10.60 -15.59
C ALA A 587 0.49 -11.84 -15.47
N GLY A 588 0.88 -12.45 -16.60
CA GLY A 588 1.84 -13.56 -16.66
C GLY A 588 3.29 -13.13 -16.41
N SER A 589 4.24 -14.08 -16.37
CA SER A 589 5.65 -13.85 -15.99
C SER A 589 6.33 -12.71 -16.75
N CYS A 590 5.97 -12.52 -18.02
CA CYS A 590 6.55 -11.50 -18.90
C CYS A 590 5.72 -10.22 -18.99
N ALA A 591 4.67 -10.09 -18.18
CA ALA A 591 3.93 -8.84 -18.07
C ALA A 591 4.82 -7.76 -17.41
N VAL A 592 4.59 -6.51 -17.80
CA VAL A 592 5.34 -5.36 -17.28
C VAL A 592 4.34 -4.42 -16.64
N ALA A 593 4.52 -4.19 -15.34
CA ALA A 593 3.79 -3.14 -14.65
C ALA A 593 4.40 -1.76 -14.97
N PRO A 594 3.60 -0.69 -14.92
CA PRO A 594 4.11 0.68 -14.91
C PRO A 594 5.15 0.88 -13.81
N PRO A 595 6.04 1.89 -13.91
CA PRO A 595 6.84 2.32 -12.77
C PRO A 595 5.94 2.69 -11.59
N ASN A 596 6.37 2.41 -10.35
CA ASN A 596 5.59 2.76 -9.15
C ASN A 596 5.35 4.28 -8.98
N SER A 597 6.17 5.12 -9.63
CA SER A 597 6.00 6.58 -9.70
C SER A 597 4.94 7.06 -10.71
N SER A 598 4.33 6.16 -11.48
CA SER A 598 3.38 6.53 -12.54
C SER A 598 2.00 6.87 -11.97
N ALA A 599 1.65 8.16 -11.95
CA ALA A 599 0.33 8.63 -11.49
C ALA A 599 -0.86 8.16 -12.38
N ALA A 600 -0.59 7.89 -13.66
CA ALA A 600 -1.58 7.45 -14.63
C ALA A 600 -1.56 5.93 -14.88
N ASN A 601 -0.72 5.18 -14.15
CA ASN A 601 -0.43 3.76 -14.40
C ASN A 601 -0.06 3.49 -15.88
N ALA A 602 0.62 4.43 -16.54
CA ALA A 602 0.99 4.31 -17.95
C ALA A 602 2.19 3.37 -18.14
N GLY A 603 2.16 2.56 -19.21
CA GLY A 603 3.24 1.64 -19.57
C GLY A 603 2.96 0.15 -19.30
N VAL A 604 1.71 -0.21 -19.00
CA VAL A 604 1.31 -1.62 -18.82
C VAL A 604 1.56 -2.42 -20.10
N VAL A 605 2.20 -3.58 -19.95
CA VAL A 605 2.31 -4.59 -21.00
C VAL A 605 1.73 -5.89 -20.49
N GLU A 606 0.65 -6.36 -21.11
CA GLU A 606 0.05 -7.65 -20.75
C GLU A 606 0.87 -8.82 -21.31
N SER A 607 0.86 -9.92 -20.57
CA SER A 607 1.37 -11.19 -21.04
C SER A 607 0.53 -12.33 -20.48
N GLY A 608 0.15 -13.28 -21.32
CA GLY A 608 -0.42 -14.57 -20.91
C GLY A 608 0.63 -15.67 -20.73
N THR A 609 1.92 -15.33 -20.79
CA THR A 609 3.01 -16.31 -20.80
C THR A 609 3.47 -16.63 -19.38
N LEU A 610 3.60 -17.92 -19.08
CA LEU A 610 4.40 -18.40 -17.96
C LEU A 610 5.80 -18.73 -18.46
N ALA A 611 6.81 -18.18 -17.80
CA ALA A 611 8.21 -18.30 -18.20
C ALA A 611 9.13 -18.06 -17.00
N ALA A 612 10.40 -18.43 -17.18
CA ALA A 612 11.49 -17.97 -16.33
C ALA A 612 11.76 -16.48 -16.54
N LYS A 613 12.34 -15.82 -15.54
CA LYS A 613 12.72 -14.41 -15.60
C LYS A 613 14.10 -14.26 -14.97
N LEU A 614 15.13 -14.39 -15.81
CA LEU A 614 16.51 -14.31 -15.36
C LEU A 614 16.86 -12.87 -14.99
N SER A 615 17.40 -12.69 -13.81
CA SER A 615 17.94 -11.43 -13.33
C SER A 615 19.32 -11.70 -12.76
N ALA A 616 20.35 -11.04 -13.26
CA ALA A 616 21.64 -11.07 -12.58
C ALA A 616 21.78 -9.82 -11.70
N GLY A 617 22.19 -10.04 -10.45
CA GLY A 617 22.48 -9.03 -9.46
C GLY A 617 23.93 -8.52 -9.55
N GLY A 618 24.45 -8.02 -8.43
CA GLY A 618 25.77 -7.40 -8.35
C GLY A 618 26.89 -8.24 -8.97
N ILE A 619 27.73 -7.57 -9.77
CA ILE A 619 28.93 -8.11 -10.39
C ILE A 619 30.16 -7.47 -9.73
N SER A 620 31.15 -8.28 -9.36
CA SER A 620 32.40 -7.78 -8.76
C SER A 620 33.59 -8.60 -9.23
N LEU A 621 34.76 -7.99 -9.27
CA LEU A 621 36.03 -8.65 -9.52
C LEU A 621 36.99 -8.26 -8.39
N THR A 622 37.69 -9.26 -7.86
CA THR A 622 38.78 -9.10 -6.91
C THR A 622 39.97 -9.91 -7.42
N ASP A 623 41.19 -9.53 -7.07
CA ASP A 623 42.45 -10.19 -7.42
C ASP A 623 42.79 -11.38 -6.49
N ASP A 624 41.77 -12.13 -6.09
CA ASP A 624 41.87 -13.21 -5.10
C ASP A 624 42.46 -14.52 -5.65
N GLY A 625 43.05 -14.48 -6.84
CA GLY A 625 43.75 -15.61 -7.47
C GLY A 625 45.27 -15.48 -7.34
N ILE A 626 46.00 -15.60 -8.46
CA ILE A 626 47.40 -15.21 -8.51
C ILE A 626 47.49 -13.69 -8.43
N SER A 627 47.80 -13.17 -7.25
CA SER A 627 48.13 -11.76 -7.06
C SER A 627 49.47 -11.62 -6.33
N CYS A 628 50.23 -10.59 -6.68
CA CYS A 628 51.52 -10.30 -6.10
C CYS A 628 51.40 -9.48 -4.80
N ASP A 629 50.33 -8.73 -4.62
CA ASP A 629 50.12 -7.82 -3.49
C ASP A 629 48.72 -7.89 -2.85
N HIS A 630 47.76 -8.57 -3.49
CA HIS A 630 46.38 -8.74 -3.05
C HIS A 630 45.70 -7.41 -2.72
N ASP A 631 46.02 -6.38 -3.51
CA ASP A 631 45.60 -5.04 -3.18
C ASP A 631 44.13 -4.82 -3.53
N GLY A 632 43.53 -5.60 -4.45
CA GLY A 632 42.14 -5.51 -4.91
C GLY A 632 41.96 -4.86 -6.29
N TYR A 633 43.02 -4.36 -6.91
CA TYR A 633 43.13 -4.11 -8.34
C TYR A 633 43.70 -5.34 -9.03
N LEU A 634 43.35 -5.53 -10.30
CA LEU A 634 43.94 -6.60 -11.09
C LEU A 634 45.11 -6.03 -11.90
N ASP A 635 46.32 -6.53 -11.67
CA ASP A 635 47.52 -6.02 -12.33
C ASP A 635 48.10 -6.93 -13.43
N PRO A 636 48.92 -6.39 -14.36
CA PRO A 636 49.49 -7.21 -15.42
C PRO A 636 50.34 -8.37 -14.88
N GLY A 637 49.85 -9.58 -15.13
CA GLY A 637 50.42 -10.84 -14.62
C GLY A 637 49.54 -11.53 -13.57
N GLU A 638 48.48 -10.86 -13.11
CA GLU A 638 47.62 -11.34 -12.04
C GLU A 638 46.30 -11.95 -12.53
N SER A 639 45.63 -12.65 -11.64
CA SER A 639 44.32 -13.25 -11.87
C SER A 639 43.40 -13.09 -10.67
N GLY A 640 42.11 -12.98 -10.94
CA GLY A 640 41.06 -12.87 -9.95
C GLY A 640 39.79 -13.62 -10.35
N GLN A 641 38.77 -13.59 -9.49
CA GLN A 641 37.47 -14.20 -9.79
C GLN A 641 36.36 -13.16 -9.96
N LEU A 642 35.73 -13.17 -11.13
CA LEU A 642 34.54 -12.39 -11.43
C LEU A 642 33.33 -13.07 -10.78
N ARG A 643 32.80 -12.47 -9.72
CA ARG A 643 31.65 -12.96 -8.96
C ARG A 643 30.36 -12.38 -9.49
N ILE A 644 29.39 -13.25 -9.76
CA ILE A 644 28.08 -12.91 -10.30
C ILE A 644 27.01 -13.58 -9.43
N THR A 645 25.97 -12.85 -9.06
CA THR A 645 24.74 -13.45 -8.52
C THR A 645 23.70 -13.52 -9.62
N LEU A 646 23.19 -14.70 -9.93
CA LEU A 646 22.13 -14.90 -10.93
C LEU A 646 20.89 -15.43 -10.23
N ALA A 647 19.71 -14.92 -10.55
CA ALA A 647 18.43 -15.34 -10.01
C ALA A 647 17.44 -15.64 -11.14
N ASN A 648 16.53 -16.58 -10.89
CA ASN A 648 15.33 -16.77 -11.69
C ASN A 648 14.13 -16.30 -10.88
N ASN A 649 13.59 -15.13 -11.21
CA ASN A 649 12.41 -14.55 -10.58
C ASN A 649 11.12 -14.94 -11.32
N GLY A 650 11.19 -15.87 -12.27
CA GLY A 650 10.04 -16.35 -13.02
C GLY A 650 9.41 -17.59 -12.40
N ILE A 651 8.30 -18.00 -13.01
CA ILE A 651 7.42 -19.07 -12.50
C ILE A 651 7.86 -20.44 -13.00
N LEU A 652 8.54 -20.49 -14.14
CA LEU A 652 9.09 -21.72 -14.70
C LEU A 652 10.62 -21.75 -14.53
N ALA A 653 11.19 -22.95 -14.62
CA ALA A 653 12.63 -23.11 -14.63
C ALA A 653 13.22 -22.51 -15.92
N ALA A 654 14.34 -21.80 -15.81
CA ALA A 654 15.13 -21.44 -16.98
C ALA A 654 16.02 -22.63 -17.35
N GLU A 655 15.87 -23.18 -18.55
CA GLU A 655 16.67 -24.32 -19.02
C GLU A 655 17.88 -23.83 -19.83
N ASN A 656 18.93 -24.66 -19.89
CA ASN A 656 20.10 -24.43 -20.74
C ASN A 656 20.75 -23.04 -20.53
N VAL A 657 20.78 -22.58 -19.29
CA VAL A 657 21.29 -21.24 -18.95
C VAL A 657 22.79 -21.17 -19.18
N THR A 658 23.23 -20.18 -19.94
CA THR A 658 24.63 -19.91 -20.26
C THR A 658 25.01 -18.51 -19.78
N VAL A 659 26.12 -18.43 -19.03
CA VAL A 659 26.69 -17.17 -18.54
C VAL A 659 28.06 -16.97 -19.18
N THR A 660 28.19 -15.91 -19.97
CA THR A 660 29.40 -15.59 -20.75
C THR A 660 29.94 -14.23 -20.35
N ALA A 661 31.18 -14.16 -19.89
CA ALA A 661 31.89 -12.89 -19.68
C ALA A 661 32.75 -12.56 -20.91
N SER A 662 32.80 -11.29 -21.28
CA SER A 662 33.56 -10.79 -22.44
C SER A 662 34.06 -9.37 -22.20
N THR A 663 35.13 -8.98 -22.90
CA THR A 663 35.61 -7.60 -22.90
C THR A 663 36.22 -7.25 -24.25
N THR A 664 36.14 -5.98 -24.63
CA THR A 664 36.85 -5.43 -25.80
C THR A 664 38.22 -4.87 -25.43
N ASN A 665 38.52 -4.73 -24.12
CA ASN A 665 39.83 -4.29 -23.65
C ASN A 665 40.90 -5.35 -23.95
N THR A 666 42.07 -4.92 -24.42
CA THR A 666 43.17 -5.82 -24.76
C THR A 666 43.88 -6.32 -23.50
N GLY A 667 44.45 -7.52 -23.56
CA GLY A 667 45.24 -8.06 -22.46
C GLY A 667 44.46 -8.86 -21.40
N PHE A 668 43.17 -9.11 -21.59
CA PHE A 668 42.39 -9.97 -20.70
C PHE A 668 42.31 -11.40 -21.23
N ARG A 669 42.42 -12.38 -20.34
CA ARG A 669 42.03 -13.77 -20.56
C ARG A 669 40.89 -14.11 -19.61
N ILE A 670 39.71 -14.35 -20.17
CA ILE A 670 38.48 -14.67 -19.42
C ILE A 670 38.22 -16.18 -19.52
N GLY A 671 37.72 -16.77 -18.43
CA GLY A 671 37.32 -18.17 -18.39
C GLY A 671 36.18 -18.53 -19.33
N ALA A 672 35.99 -19.85 -19.52
CA ALA A 672 34.93 -20.36 -20.38
C ALA A 672 33.53 -19.97 -19.87
N PRO A 673 32.49 -20.01 -20.73
CA PRO A 673 31.13 -19.81 -20.27
C PRO A 673 30.68 -20.86 -19.24
N ILE A 674 29.94 -20.43 -18.22
CA ILE A 674 29.28 -21.34 -17.28
C ILE A 674 27.97 -21.82 -17.92
N LYS A 675 27.70 -23.13 -17.81
CA LYS A 675 26.43 -23.73 -18.21
C LYS A 675 25.70 -24.28 -16.98
N ILE A 676 24.45 -23.87 -16.80
CA ILE A 676 23.57 -24.37 -15.75
C ILE A 676 22.40 -25.07 -16.46
N ALA A 677 22.21 -26.36 -16.16
CA ALA A 677 21.19 -27.17 -16.83
C ALA A 677 19.78 -26.60 -16.65
N ALA A 678 19.44 -26.23 -15.41
CA ALA A 678 18.19 -25.55 -15.10
C ALA A 678 18.34 -24.68 -13.85
N MET A 679 17.71 -23.50 -13.85
CA MET A 679 17.51 -22.66 -12.67
C MET A 679 16.03 -22.70 -12.27
N GLN A 680 15.72 -23.24 -11.09
CA GLN A 680 14.36 -23.40 -10.61
C GLN A 680 13.67 -22.04 -10.33
N PRO A 681 12.33 -21.99 -10.29
CA PRO A 681 11.59 -20.79 -9.90
C PRO A 681 12.07 -20.22 -8.55
N PHE A 682 12.14 -18.90 -8.46
CA PHE A 682 12.57 -18.13 -7.27
C PHE A 682 13.90 -18.58 -6.64
N SER A 683 14.80 -19.17 -7.44
CA SER A 683 16.13 -19.59 -7.02
C SER A 683 17.22 -18.60 -7.42
N SER A 684 18.33 -18.62 -6.70
CA SER A 684 19.53 -17.83 -7.02
C SER A 684 20.81 -18.67 -6.94
N SER A 685 21.79 -18.36 -7.77
CA SER A 685 23.10 -18.99 -7.82
C SER A 685 24.20 -17.93 -7.79
N SER A 686 25.20 -18.14 -6.93
CA SER A 686 26.45 -17.39 -6.93
C SER A 686 27.46 -18.11 -7.82
N LEU A 687 28.04 -17.38 -8.77
CA LEU A 687 28.90 -17.90 -9.84
C LEU A 687 30.25 -17.20 -9.81
N THR A 688 31.31 -17.90 -10.21
CA THR A 688 32.61 -17.28 -10.48
C THR A 688 33.20 -17.64 -11.83
N ILE A 689 33.71 -16.62 -12.53
CA ILE A 689 34.45 -16.76 -13.79
C ILE A 689 35.87 -16.23 -13.57
N PRO A 690 36.92 -17.03 -13.78
CA PRO A 690 38.30 -16.57 -13.62
C PRO A 690 38.66 -15.55 -14.69
N VAL A 691 39.36 -14.51 -14.28
CA VAL A 691 39.86 -13.44 -15.14
C VAL A 691 41.34 -13.26 -14.87
N THR A 692 42.17 -13.30 -15.92
CA THR A 692 43.61 -13.00 -15.83
C THR A 692 43.92 -11.78 -16.66
N LEU A 693 44.65 -10.84 -16.09
CA LEU A 693 45.25 -9.74 -16.81
C LEU A 693 46.65 -10.17 -17.27
N LEU A 694 46.84 -10.29 -18.58
CA LEU A 694 48.10 -10.72 -19.17
C LEU A 694 49.21 -9.71 -18.87
N GLN A 695 50.44 -10.18 -18.75
CA GLN A 695 51.61 -9.31 -18.50
C GLN A 695 51.79 -8.21 -19.57
N THR A 696 51.24 -8.38 -20.77
CA THR A 696 51.28 -7.40 -21.86
C THR A 696 50.13 -6.39 -21.81
N ALA A 697 49.25 -6.46 -20.81
CA ALA A 697 48.12 -5.56 -20.70
C ALA A 697 48.57 -4.11 -20.41
N PRO A 698 47.86 -3.11 -20.95
CA PRO A 698 48.05 -1.71 -20.57
C PRO A 698 47.84 -1.51 -19.06
N ARG A 699 48.66 -0.66 -18.44
CA ARG A 699 48.53 -0.25 -17.03
C ARG A 699 47.69 1.02 -16.91
N ASN A 700 47.18 1.30 -15.71
CA ASN A 700 46.32 2.45 -15.41
C ASN A 700 45.24 2.68 -16.48
N THR A 701 44.52 1.60 -16.80
CA THR A 701 43.51 1.60 -17.84
C THR A 701 42.16 1.24 -17.23
N VAL A 702 41.11 1.92 -17.67
CA VAL A 702 39.73 1.55 -17.35
C VAL A 702 39.28 0.45 -18.31
N ALA A 703 38.88 -0.68 -17.76
CA ALA A 703 38.38 -1.84 -18.48
C ALA A 703 36.91 -2.09 -18.15
N THR A 704 36.17 -2.56 -19.15
CA THR A 704 34.77 -2.96 -18.99
C THR A 704 34.62 -4.43 -19.35
N ILE A 705 34.09 -5.23 -18.42
CA ILE A 705 33.71 -6.62 -18.64
C ILE A 705 32.19 -6.67 -18.75
N THR A 706 31.69 -7.21 -19.86
CA THR A 706 30.27 -7.46 -20.08
C THR A 706 29.97 -8.93 -19.81
N VAL A 707 29.01 -9.19 -18.92
CA VAL A 707 28.44 -10.52 -18.67
C VAL A 707 27.11 -10.64 -19.36
N HIS A 708 27.00 -11.62 -20.25
CA HIS A 708 25.78 -11.98 -20.95
C HIS A 708 25.20 -13.26 -20.37
N VAL A 709 23.92 -13.23 -19.98
CA VAL A 709 23.18 -14.38 -19.46
C VAL A 709 22.03 -14.69 -20.41
N ALA A 710 21.97 -15.92 -20.93
CA ALA A 710 20.86 -16.38 -21.75
C ALA A 710 20.37 -17.74 -21.27
N GLY A 711 19.06 -17.97 -21.33
CA GLY A 711 18.44 -19.25 -21.00
C GLY A 711 17.15 -19.45 -21.77
N GLU A 712 16.81 -20.70 -22.02
CA GLU A 712 15.55 -21.09 -22.67
C GLU A 712 14.37 -20.92 -21.71
N GLN A 713 13.17 -20.89 -22.27
CA GLN A 713 11.90 -20.68 -21.53
C GLN A 713 11.86 -19.39 -20.70
N SER A 714 12.69 -18.39 -21.04
CA SER A 714 12.76 -17.11 -20.35
C SER A 714 11.99 -15.99 -21.08
N CYS A 715 11.56 -14.97 -20.33
CA CYS A 715 10.95 -13.77 -20.91
C CYS A 715 11.92 -13.00 -21.83
N ASP A 716 13.19 -12.91 -21.43
CA ASP A 716 14.25 -12.24 -22.19
C ASP A 716 14.91 -13.21 -23.16
N LYS A 717 14.25 -13.48 -24.29
CA LYS A 717 14.74 -14.41 -25.33
C LYS A 717 16.13 -14.06 -25.86
N SER A 718 16.51 -12.79 -25.79
CA SER A 718 17.83 -12.30 -26.22
C SER A 718 18.88 -12.32 -25.12
N GLY A 719 18.53 -12.75 -23.90
CA GLY A 719 19.39 -12.71 -22.72
C GLY A 719 19.50 -11.33 -22.08
N VAL A 720 20.13 -11.29 -20.91
CA VAL A 720 20.35 -10.10 -20.08
C VAL A 720 21.84 -9.77 -20.05
N ASN A 721 22.18 -8.48 -20.13
CA ASN A 721 23.56 -7.99 -20.06
C ASN A 721 23.83 -7.22 -18.77
N LEU A 722 25.00 -7.44 -18.20
CA LEU A 722 25.57 -6.66 -17.09
C LEU A 722 26.95 -6.17 -17.46
N THR A 723 27.33 -5.02 -16.93
CA THR A 723 28.64 -4.42 -17.19
C THR A 723 29.33 -4.09 -15.88
N LEU A 724 30.56 -4.55 -15.72
CA LEU A 724 31.48 -4.14 -14.65
C LEU A 724 32.58 -3.29 -15.27
N THR A 725 32.67 -2.03 -14.84
CA THR A 725 33.77 -1.12 -15.20
C THR A 725 34.72 -0.99 -14.02
N MET A 726 36.02 -1.18 -14.27
CA MET A 726 37.06 -1.16 -13.25
C MET A 726 38.36 -0.57 -13.80
N ARG A 727 39.25 -0.15 -12.90
CA ARG A 727 40.62 0.24 -13.26
C ARG A 727 41.58 -0.91 -12.98
N THR A 728 42.61 -1.08 -13.82
CA THR A 728 43.61 -2.15 -13.71
C THR A 728 45.05 -1.62 -13.84
N GLY A 729 46.04 -2.29 -13.25
CA GLY A 729 47.44 -1.90 -13.35
C GLY A 729 47.79 -0.69 -12.49
N VAL A 730 47.24 -0.60 -11.28
CA VAL A 730 47.33 0.57 -10.40
C VAL A 730 47.29 0.17 -8.92
N ASP A 731 47.90 1.00 -8.08
CA ASP A 731 47.93 0.80 -6.64
C ASP A 731 47.37 2.04 -5.94
N ASP A 732 46.68 1.83 -4.84
CA ASP A 732 46.30 2.90 -3.92
C ASP A 732 47.47 3.25 -3.00
N VAL A 733 48.06 4.43 -3.16
CA VAL A 733 49.08 4.94 -2.23
C VAL A 733 48.43 5.91 -1.25
N PRO A 734 48.38 5.61 0.06
CA PRO A 734 47.89 6.57 1.05
C PRO A 734 48.90 7.69 1.27
N ASN A 735 48.40 8.86 1.67
CA ASN A 735 49.20 10.03 2.07
C ASN A 735 50.25 10.48 1.01
N SER A 736 49.87 10.52 -0.26
CA SER A 736 50.78 10.77 -1.40
C SER A 736 50.46 12.02 -2.20
N SER A 737 49.27 12.60 -2.03
CA SER A 737 48.77 13.72 -2.82
C SER A 737 48.23 14.87 -1.97
N ILE A 738 48.20 16.06 -2.57
CA ILE A 738 47.45 17.23 -2.09
C ILE A 738 46.08 17.35 -2.78
N VAL A 739 45.78 16.46 -3.73
CA VAL A 739 44.51 16.34 -4.44
C VAL A 739 43.90 14.96 -4.15
N ASP A 740 42.63 14.94 -3.76
CA ASP A 740 41.81 13.72 -3.69
C ASP A 740 40.88 13.68 -4.91
N HIS A 741 41.19 12.79 -5.85
CA HIS A 741 40.37 12.55 -7.04
C HIS A 741 39.19 11.62 -6.76
N ALA A 742 38.98 11.16 -5.52
CA ALA A 742 37.96 10.17 -5.13
C ALA A 742 38.03 8.79 -5.83
N GLU A 743 38.95 8.61 -6.79
CA GLU A 743 39.17 7.39 -7.59
C GLU A 743 39.80 6.22 -6.83
N THR A 744 40.47 6.48 -5.70
CA THR A 744 41.10 5.43 -4.88
C THR A 744 40.07 4.70 -4.02
N ARG A 745 40.32 3.44 -3.64
CA ARG A 745 39.46 2.72 -2.68
C ARG A 745 39.70 3.21 -1.25
N ILE A 746 40.94 3.58 -0.92
CA ILE A 746 41.25 4.29 0.34
C ILE A 746 40.52 5.64 0.36
N SER A 747 39.83 5.96 1.45
CA SER A 747 39.32 7.32 1.69
C SER A 747 40.05 7.92 2.88
N ALA A 748 40.61 9.12 2.71
CA ALA A 748 41.15 9.90 3.82
C ALA A 748 40.07 10.64 4.61
N TRP A 749 38.83 10.65 4.11
CA TRP A 749 37.72 11.42 4.66
C TRP A 749 36.87 10.56 5.60
N THR A 750 36.40 11.16 6.68
CA THR A 750 35.63 10.47 7.72
C THR A 750 34.18 10.95 7.73
N PRO A 751 33.19 10.07 7.48
CA PRO A 751 31.79 10.41 7.68
C PRO A 751 31.45 10.52 9.17
N THR A 752 30.75 11.58 9.56
CA THR A 752 30.38 11.89 10.95
C THR A 752 28.93 12.37 11.03
N GLY A 753 28.27 12.09 12.16
CA GLY A 753 26.83 12.29 12.35
C GLY A 753 26.05 10.97 12.36
N THR A 754 24.82 11.01 12.86
CA THR A 754 23.95 9.83 12.94
C THR A 754 23.61 9.32 11.54
N GLY A 755 23.92 8.05 11.24
CA GLY A 755 23.67 7.46 9.92
C GLY A 755 24.62 7.93 8.81
N ALA A 756 25.64 8.74 9.11
CA ALA A 756 26.52 9.29 8.08
C ALA A 756 27.26 8.24 7.25
N ALA A 757 27.61 7.10 7.83
CA ALA A 757 28.30 6.01 7.13
C ALA A 757 27.47 5.39 5.99
N SER A 758 26.14 5.48 6.03
CA SER A 758 25.24 5.04 4.95
C SER A 758 24.82 6.18 4.00
N LEU A 759 25.13 7.43 4.35
CA LEU A 759 24.71 8.63 3.61
C LEU A 759 25.88 9.31 2.88
N TRP A 760 27.12 9.01 3.25
CA TRP A 760 28.32 9.47 2.56
C TRP A 760 29.08 8.28 1.98
N GLY A 761 29.48 8.40 0.73
CA GLY A 761 30.22 7.36 0.02
C GLY A 761 30.80 7.87 -1.29
N ARG A 762 30.82 7.01 -2.29
CA ARG A 762 31.25 7.33 -3.65
C ARG A 762 30.17 6.96 -4.66
N ALA A 763 30.09 7.71 -5.74
CA ALA A 763 29.25 7.41 -6.90
C ALA A 763 30.10 7.48 -8.17
N THR A 764 29.83 6.61 -9.14
CA THR A 764 30.51 6.65 -10.45
C THR A 764 29.54 7.17 -11.51
N VAL A 765 29.85 8.32 -12.09
CA VAL A 765 29.07 8.96 -13.16
C VAL A 765 29.91 8.97 -14.43
N THR A 766 29.42 8.34 -15.50
CA THR A 766 30.13 8.26 -16.79
C THR A 766 31.57 7.72 -16.71
N GLY A 767 31.84 6.83 -15.74
CA GLY A 767 33.16 6.23 -15.53
C GLY A 767 34.12 7.03 -14.63
N ASN A 768 33.66 8.16 -14.09
CA ASN A 768 34.40 8.97 -13.12
C ASN A 768 33.80 8.80 -11.72
N THR A 769 34.62 8.48 -10.74
CA THR A 769 34.21 8.20 -9.35
C THR A 769 34.42 9.43 -8.50
N MET A 770 33.35 9.90 -7.86
CA MET A 770 33.31 11.11 -7.04
C MET A 770 32.76 10.81 -5.66
N PHE A 771 33.04 11.67 -4.69
CA PHE A 771 32.37 11.63 -3.39
C PHE A 771 30.90 11.98 -3.54
N PHE A 772 30.07 11.32 -2.75
CA PHE A 772 28.62 11.49 -2.82
C PHE A 772 28.02 11.55 -1.42
N GLY A 773 27.25 12.60 -1.17
CA GLY A 773 26.40 12.75 0.01
C GLY A 773 24.93 12.67 -0.39
N VAL A 774 24.19 11.75 0.21
CA VAL A 774 22.78 11.46 -0.11
C VAL A 774 21.86 12.58 0.40
N ASN A 775 20.85 12.98 -0.41
CA ASN A 775 19.73 13.77 0.09
C ASN A 775 18.64 12.84 0.69
N SER A 776 18.62 12.73 2.01
CA SER A 776 17.74 11.79 2.72
C SER A 776 16.29 12.29 2.83
N PRO A 777 15.26 11.42 2.72
CA PRO A 777 13.86 11.82 2.94
C PRO A 777 13.50 12.04 4.41
N VAL A 778 14.43 11.80 5.33
CA VAL A 778 14.27 12.05 6.77
C VAL A 778 15.24 13.14 7.19
N ALA A 779 14.93 13.82 8.30
CA ALA A 779 15.79 14.89 8.80
C ALA A 779 17.15 14.33 9.24
N THR A 780 18.23 14.85 8.65
CA THR A 780 19.61 14.42 8.96
C THR A 780 20.54 15.61 9.15
N ASP A 781 21.67 15.35 9.82
CA ASP A 781 22.79 16.27 9.93
C ASP A 781 24.10 15.49 9.86
N THR A 782 24.65 15.37 8.66
CA THR A 782 25.82 14.52 8.40
C THR A 782 26.94 15.29 7.74
N GLN A 783 28.18 14.89 8.01
CA GLN A 783 29.36 15.58 7.53
C GLN A 783 30.43 14.60 7.03
N PHE A 784 31.21 15.04 6.04
CA PHE A 784 32.35 14.33 5.48
C PHE A 784 33.62 15.15 5.74
N VAL A 785 34.44 14.65 6.67
CA VAL A 785 35.50 15.42 7.33
C VAL A 785 36.87 15.04 6.78
N SER A 786 37.67 16.03 6.39
CA SER A 786 39.03 15.83 5.89
C SER A 786 39.97 15.33 6.99
N PRO A 787 41.12 14.72 6.64
CA PRO A 787 42.23 14.56 7.59
C PRO A 787 42.82 15.92 8.00
N ALA A 788 43.78 15.93 8.92
CA ALA A 788 44.50 17.13 9.32
C ALA A 788 45.41 17.67 8.20
N LEU A 789 45.31 18.97 7.94
CA LEU A 789 45.99 19.68 6.86
C LEU A 789 47.02 20.65 7.47
N ALA A 790 48.32 20.41 7.26
CA ALA A 790 49.38 21.22 7.83
C ALA A 790 49.71 22.39 6.90
N VAL A 791 49.22 23.58 7.21
CA VAL A 791 49.38 24.77 6.37
C VAL A 791 50.81 25.32 6.47
N GLY A 792 51.45 25.53 5.33
CA GLY A 792 52.81 26.08 5.26
C GLY A 792 52.90 27.48 5.87
N THR A 793 54.09 27.85 6.36
CA THR A 793 54.31 29.13 7.06
C THR A 793 54.32 30.35 6.13
N SER A 794 54.40 30.15 4.81
CA SER A 794 54.58 31.23 3.83
C SER A 794 53.65 31.19 2.62
N GLN A 795 52.86 30.13 2.45
CA GLN A 795 51.98 29.91 1.31
C GLN A 795 50.55 30.38 1.60
N ASN A 796 49.78 30.63 0.55
CA ASN A 796 48.33 30.81 0.67
C ASN A 796 47.66 29.43 0.78
N LEU A 797 46.68 29.29 1.68
CA LEU A 797 45.83 28.11 1.72
C LEU A 797 44.69 28.28 0.69
N VAL A 798 44.59 27.38 -0.28
CA VAL A 798 43.51 27.40 -1.27
C VAL A 798 42.83 26.03 -1.30
N LEU A 799 41.51 25.99 -1.10
CA LEU A 799 40.70 24.79 -1.31
C LEU A 799 40.01 24.89 -2.67
N LYS A 800 40.18 23.88 -3.52
CA LYS A 800 39.46 23.73 -4.78
C LYS A 800 38.74 22.39 -4.80
N PHE A 801 37.59 22.36 -5.44
CA PHE A 801 36.85 21.12 -5.70
C PHE A 801 35.85 21.35 -6.81
N ASN A 802 35.48 20.29 -7.51
CA ASN A 802 34.37 20.26 -8.45
C ASN A 802 33.14 19.72 -7.73
N HIS A 803 31.95 20.27 -7.98
CA HIS A 803 30.74 19.73 -7.38
C HIS A 803 29.48 19.92 -8.23
N ALA A 804 28.47 19.10 -8.01
CA ALA A 804 27.10 19.28 -8.48
C ALA A 804 26.15 18.80 -7.39
N PHE A 805 24.99 19.42 -7.26
CA PHE A 805 24.04 19.06 -6.21
C PHE A 805 22.60 19.13 -6.71
N ASP A 806 21.76 18.26 -6.15
CA ASP A 806 20.33 18.18 -6.37
C ASP A 806 19.67 17.93 -5.02
N LEU A 807 19.19 19.02 -4.40
CA LEU A 807 18.73 19.10 -3.01
C LEU A 807 17.30 19.65 -2.97
N GLU A 808 16.51 19.27 -1.97
CA GLU A 808 15.09 19.59 -1.90
C GLU A 808 14.80 21.10 -1.95
N ALA A 809 13.97 21.47 -2.92
CA ALA A 809 13.38 22.79 -3.04
C ALA A 809 11.98 22.68 -3.64
N SER A 810 11.03 23.46 -3.12
CA SER A 810 9.65 23.52 -3.64
C SER A 810 9.05 24.89 -3.42
N GLY A 811 8.26 25.38 -4.39
CA GLY A 811 7.55 26.66 -4.26
C GLY A 811 8.43 27.89 -4.01
N GLY A 812 9.72 27.84 -4.39
CA GLY A 812 10.70 28.91 -4.10
C GLY A 812 11.28 28.87 -2.69
N GLN A 813 10.98 27.83 -1.92
CA GLN A 813 11.58 27.53 -0.62
C GLN A 813 12.62 26.42 -0.76
N PHE A 814 13.63 26.49 0.09
CA PHE A 814 14.83 25.65 0.06
C PHE A 814 14.89 24.86 1.37
N PHE A 815 14.59 23.57 1.33
CA PHE A 815 14.38 22.77 2.55
C PHE A 815 15.69 22.09 2.98
N ASP A 816 16.47 21.62 2.00
CA ASP A 816 17.75 20.94 2.20
C ASP A 816 18.94 21.76 1.72
N GLY A 817 20.09 21.55 2.35
CA GLY A 817 21.29 22.28 1.96
C GLY A 817 22.62 21.69 2.37
N GLY A 818 23.63 22.04 1.58
CA GLY A 818 25.04 21.72 1.79
C GLY A 818 25.88 22.95 2.14
N VAL A 819 26.81 22.82 3.10
CA VAL A 819 27.77 23.88 3.47
C VAL A 819 29.20 23.33 3.56
N VAL A 820 30.18 24.21 3.40
CA VAL A 820 31.61 23.91 3.61
C VAL A 820 32.07 24.62 4.88
N GLU A 821 32.72 23.89 5.77
CA GLU A 821 33.17 24.42 7.06
C GLU A 821 34.65 24.08 7.30
N ILE A 822 35.33 24.93 8.08
CA ILE A 822 36.73 24.77 8.49
C ILE A 822 36.84 24.72 10.02
N SER A 823 37.72 23.85 10.51
CA SER A 823 38.09 23.70 11.92
C SER A 823 39.57 24.02 12.12
N LEU A 824 39.87 24.70 13.25
CA LEU A 824 41.23 25.06 13.68
C LEU A 824 41.69 24.28 14.93
N ASN A 825 40.86 23.36 15.43
CA ASN A 825 41.07 22.67 16.72
C ASN A 825 40.71 21.18 16.66
N GLY A 826 41.14 20.51 15.59
CA GLY A 826 40.99 19.06 15.44
C GLY A 826 39.55 18.57 15.36
N GLY A 827 38.64 19.41 14.85
CA GLY A 827 37.23 19.08 14.65
C GLY A 827 36.32 19.37 15.84
N THR A 828 36.83 20.01 16.90
CA THR A 828 36.03 20.36 18.09
C THR A 828 35.00 21.46 17.80
N THR A 829 35.39 22.46 17.01
CA THR A 829 34.48 23.54 16.57
C THR A 829 34.66 23.83 15.09
N TRP A 830 33.56 24.14 14.41
CA TRP A 830 33.51 24.36 12.98
C TRP A 830 32.93 25.73 12.66
N ASN A 831 33.55 26.44 11.71
CA ASN A 831 33.06 27.71 11.20
C ASN A 831 32.77 27.57 9.71
N ASP A 832 31.70 28.20 9.25
CA ASP A 832 31.45 28.33 7.81
C ASP A 832 32.62 29.03 7.14
N VAL A 833 33.05 28.54 5.97
CA VAL A 833 34.19 29.12 5.26
C VAL A 833 33.98 30.60 4.92
N SER A 834 32.72 31.03 4.72
CA SER A 834 32.38 32.43 4.47
C SER A 834 32.76 33.38 5.61
N ALA A 835 32.91 32.88 6.84
CA ALA A 835 33.36 33.68 7.98
C ALA A 835 34.80 34.20 7.82
N PHE A 836 35.57 33.64 6.87
CA PHE A 836 36.96 34.01 6.60
C PHE A 836 37.13 34.82 5.31
N GLY A 837 36.04 35.41 4.80
CA GLY A 837 36.10 36.34 3.67
C GLY A 837 36.20 35.68 2.29
N VAL A 838 35.99 34.37 2.19
CA VAL A 838 35.82 33.66 0.92
C VAL A 838 34.34 33.51 0.57
N THR A 839 34.04 33.37 -0.73
CA THR A 839 32.67 33.19 -1.21
C THR A 839 32.50 31.79 -1.78
N PRO A 840 31.83 30.86 -1.08
CA PRO A 840 31.66 29.48 -1.55
C PRO A 840 30.71 29.33 -2.74
N GLY A 841 29.91 30.36 -3.05
CA GLY A 841 28.93 30.30 -4.13
C GLY A 841 27.61 29.63 -3.72
N TYR A 842 27.26 29.68 -2.43
CA TYR A 842 25.95 29.26 -1.93
C TYR A 842 24.80 29.88 -2.75
N THR A 843 23.80 29.05 -3.08
CA THR A 843 22.75 29.39 -4.05
C THR A 843 21.49 29.95 -3.41
N GLY A 844 21.28 29.76 -2.11
CA GLY A 844 20.08 30.22 -1.42
C GLY A 844 20.17 30.17 0.10
N THR A 845 19.17 30.76 0.76
CA THR A 845 18.98 30.65 2.21
C THR A 845 17.99 29.53 2.50
N LEU A 846 18.36 28.61 3.40
CA LEU A 846 17.48 27.53 3.82
C LEU A 846 16.26 28.04 4.58
N PHE A 847 15.10 27.44 4.32
CA PHE A 847 13.84 27.80 4.91
C PHE A 847 13.86 27.57 6.43
N VAL A 848 13.39 28.57 7.18
CA VAL A 848 13.26 28.47 8.64
C VAL A 848 11.92 27.83 8.96
N GLY A 849 11.93 26.66 9.59
CA GLY A 849 10.72 25.94 10.01
C GLY A 849 10.51 24.59 9.31
N SER A 850 11.42 24.16 8.42
CA SER A 850 11.39 22.82 7.81
C SER A 850 11.74 21.69 8.78
N GLY A 851 12.42 22.00 9.88
CA GLY A 851 13.02 20.99 10.76
C GLY A 851 14.49 20.68 10.41
N ASN A 852 15.02 21.26 9.32
CA ASN A 852 16.44 21.23 9.00
C ASN A 852 17.25 22.00 10.06
N VAL A 853 18.26 21.35 10.64
CA VAL A 853 19.07 21.89 11.75
C VAL A 853 19.93 23.10 11.39
N ILE A 854 20.14 23.37 10.10
CA ILE A 854 20.84 24.57 9.61
C ILE A 854 19.89 25.55 8.88
N GLY A 855 18.57 25.43 9.11
CA GLY A 855 17.57 26.37 8.60
C GLY A 855 17.94 27.83 8.88
N GLY A 856 17.77 28.69 7.88
CA GLY A 856 18.14 30.11 7.91
C GLY A 856 19.58 30.43 7.51
N ARG A 857 20.44 29.43 7.27
CA ARG A 857 21.79 29.64 6.73
C ARG A 857 21.78 29.76 5.21
N GLN A 858 22.73 30.53 4.66
CA GLN A 858 23.10 30.42 3.26
C GLN A 858 23.80 29.08 3.02
N ALA A 859 23.40 28.36 1.97
CA ALA A 859 23.90 27.04 1.63
C ALA A 859 23.84 26.79 0.11
N PHE A 860 24.52 25.75 -0.36
CA PHE A 860 24.16 25.12 -1.62
C PHE A 860 22.80 24.45 -1.45
N THR A 861 21.83 24.82 -2.27
CA THR A 861 20.44 24.34 -2.19
C THR A 861 19.75 24.39 -3.56
N GLY A 862 18.68 23.61 -3.71
CA GLY A 862 18.05 23.33 -5.00
C GLY A 862 18.93 22.46 -5.89
N THR A 863 18.75 22.57 -7.21
CA THR A 863 19.53 21.84 -8.21
C THR A 863 20.56 22.74 -8.88
N SER A 864 21.82 22.31 -8.91
CA SER A 864 22.91 23.02 -9.59
C SER A 864 22.70 23.05 -11.11
N PRO A 865 23.09 24.12 -11.82
CA PRO A 865 22.92 24.22 -13.27
C PRO A 865 23.59 23.07 -14.03
N GLY A 866 22.81 22.34 -14.82
CA GLY A 866 23.33 21.25 -15.66
C GLY A 866 23.62 19.94 -14.92
N PHE A 867 23.08 19.76 -13.71
CA PHE A 867 23.22 18.51 -12.94
C PHE A 867 23.00 17.26 -13.83
N PRO A 868 23.92 16.26 -13.78
CA PRO A 868 25.02 16.06 -12.83
C PRO A 868 26.37 16.69 -13.26
N ALA A 869 26.41 17.64 -14.20
CA ALA A 869 27.66 18.28 -14.61
C ALA A 869 28.29 19.07 -13.46
N LEU A 870 29.54 18.76 -13.12
CA LEU A 870 30.27 19.40 -12.03
C LEU A 870 30.73 20.81 -12.40
N ALA A 871 30.64 21.72 -11.43
CA ALA A 871 31.16 23.08 -11.51
C ALA A 871 32.34 23.27 -10.53
N PRO A 872 33.39 24.00 -10.92
CA PRO A 872 34.54 24.24 -10.06
C PRO A 872 34.24 25.31 -9.00
N VAL A 873 34.76 25.08 -7.79
CA VAL A 873 34.80 26.05 -6.68
C VAL A 873 36.26 26.27 -6.28
N THR A 874 36.64 27.52 -5.98
CA THR A 874 37.98 27.88 -5.50
C THR A 874 37.87 28.87 -4.34
N LEU A 875 38.38 28.49 -3.18
CA LEU A 875 38.37 29.28 -1.94
C LEU A 875 39.81 29.60 -1.54
N ASP A 876 40.25 30.84 -1.81
CA ASP A 876 41.58 31.33 -1.42
C ASP A 876 41.48 32.07 -0.07
N PHE A 877 41.99 31.42 0.99
CA PHE A 877 42.01 31.96 2.34
C PHE A 877 43.24 32.84 2.61
N GLY A 878 44.10 33.05 1.61
CA GLY A 878 45.37 33.73 1.76
C GLY A 878 46.23 33.09 2.85
N LYS A 879 46.88 33.93 3.66
CA LYS A 879 47.79 33.49 4.74
C LYS A 879 47.14 33.43 6.12
N VAL A 880 45.81 33.52 6.22
CA VAL A 880 45.08 33.59 7.49
C VAL A 880 45.41 32.40 8.40
N PHE A 881 45.70 31.24 7.83
CA PHE A 881 45.98 30.00 8.55
C PHE A 881 47.44 29.54 8.47
N ALA A 882 48.37 30.41 8.07
CA ALA A 882 49.77 30.05 7.88
C ALA A 882 50.38 29.45 9.16
N GLY A 883 50.96 28.25 9.07
CA GLY A 883 51.57 27.53 10.18
C GLY A 883 50.59 26.83 11.14
N LEU A 884 49.29 26.82 10.83
CA LEU A 884 48.27 26.09 11.61
C LEU A 884 47.97 24.71 11.01
N ASN A 885 47.41 23.83 11.84
CA ASN A 885 46.75 22.61 11.37
C ASN A 885 45.24 22.89 11.24
N VAL A 886 44.68 22.64 10.07
CA VAL A 886 43.26 22.86 9.78
C VAL A 886 42.59 21.57 9.30
N MET A 887 41.27 21.54 9.33
CA MET A 887 40.46 20.49 8.71
C MET A 887 39.28 21.14 7.99
N PHE A 888 38.90 20.61 6.83
CA PHE A 888 37.68 20.98 6.14
C PHE A 888 36.60 19.91 6.33
N ARG A 889 35.33 20.29 6.21
CA ARG A 889 34.24 19.32 6.06
C ARG A 889 33.20 19.81 5.08
N PHE A 890 32.62 18.87 4.34
CA PHE A 890 31.35 19.05 3.65
C PHE A 890 30.24 18.59 4.58
N ARG A 891 29.17 19.38 4.71
CA ARG A 891 28.04 19.06 5.59
C ARG A 891 26.75 19.14 4.80
N ILE A 892 25.92 18.10 4.88
CA ILE A 892 24.55 18.08 4.35
C ILE A 892 23.61 17.96 5.54
N ALA A 893 22.58 18.79 5.54
CA ALA A 893 21.46 18.62 6.45
C ALA A 893 20.16 18.63 5.67
N THR A 894 19.26 17.75 6.05
CA THR A 894 17.98 17.54 5.39
C THR A 894 16.80 17.73 6.34
N ASP A 895 15.61 18.01 5.82
CA ASP A 895 14.34 17.87 6.54
C ASP A 895 13.66 16.53 6.25
N ALA A 896 12.43 16.35 6.76
CA ALA A 896 11.70 15.10 6.64
C ALA A 896 10.52 15.29 5.69
N SER A 897 10.58 14.66 4.50
CA SER A 897 9.44 14.39 3.61
C SER A 897 9.89 13.89 2.24
N VAL A 898 10.86 14.55 1.60
CA VAL A 898 11.22 14.31 0.20
C VAL A 898 12.71 14.02 0.07
N SER A 899 13.05 13.02 -0.74
CA SER A 899 14.44 12.75 -1.12
C SER A 899 14.71 13.33 -2.50
N GLN A 900 15.96 13.75 -2.73
CA GLN A 900 16.50 14.08 -4.05
C GLN A 900 17.80 13.31 -4.26
N THR A 901 18.51 13.58 -5.36
CA THR A 901 19.75 12.83 -5.63
C THR A 901 20.81 13.08 -4.56
N GLY A 902 21.14 14.32 -4.23
CA GLY A 902 22.22 14.65 -3.27
C GLY A 902 23.36 15.46 -3.86
N TRP A 903 24.53 15.37 -3.24
CA TRP A 903 25.70 16.21 -3.52
C TRP A 903 26.88 15.38 -4.01
N LEU A 904 27.29 15.62 -5.25
CA LEU A 904 28.48 15.08 -5.90
C LEU A 904 29.66 16.03 -5.71
N ILE A 905 30.80 15.54 -5.23
CA ILE A 905 32.02 16.33 -4.99
C ILE A 905 33.23 15.55 -5.53
N ASP A 906 34.09 16.22 -6.28
CA ASP A 906 35.22 15.60 -6.96
C ASP A 906 36.44 16.52 -6.99
N ASP A 907 37.62 15.97 -7.30
CA ASP A 907 38.89 16.68 -7.45
C ASP A 907 39.19 17.67 -6.31
N VAL A 908 39.14 17.21 -5.05
CA VAL A 908 39.36 18.07 -3.89
C VAL A 908 40.86 18.34 -3.73
N GLU A 909 41.31 19.53 -4.13
CA GLU A 909 42.69 20.01 -4.06
C GLU A 909 42.88 21.01 -2.92
N VAL A 910 43.94 20.83 -2.12
CA VAL A 910 44.33 21.77 -1.06
C VAL A 910 45.75 22.27 -1.30
N ASP A 911 45.87 23.48 -1.85
CA ASP A 911 47.16 24.15 -2.03
C ASP A 911 47.67 24.77 -0.73
N GLY A 912 48.99 24.89 -0.63
CA GLY A 912 49.64 25.62 0.47
C GLY A 912 49.87 24.80 1.75
N ILE A 913 49.58 23.50 1.72
CA ILE A 913 49.92 22.56 2.79
C ILE A 913 51.29 21.93 2.57
N THR A 914 51.91 21.44 3.65
CA THR A 914 53.24 20.80 3.62
C THR A 914 53.20 19.28 3.72
N ASN A 915 52.05 18.72 4.12
CA ASN A 915 51.80 17.29 4.09
C ASN A 915 51.05 16.90 2.81
N THR A 916 51.05 15.60 2.50
CA THR A 916 50.28 14.99 1.41
C THR A 916 49.21 14.09 2.02
N PRO A 917 48.07 14.63 2.45
CA PRO A 917 47.12 13.88 3.27
C PRO A 917 46.20 12.95 2.47
N PHE A 918 46.10 13.13 1.16
CA PHE A 918 45.15 12.39 0.33
C PHE A 918 45.82 11.21 -0.38
N PRO A 919 45.07 10.13 -0.62
CA PRO A 919 45.56 9.00 -1.39
C PRO A 919 45.64 9.35 -2.88
N SER A 920 46.49 8.64 -3.62
CA SER A 920 46.55 8.73 -5.08
C SER A 920 46.64 7.35 -5.71
N LEU A 921 46.03 7.21 -6.89
CA LEU A 921 46.33 6.10 -7.77
C LEU A 921 47.70 6.29 -8.42
N VAL A 922 48.58 5.32 -8.24
CA VAL A 922 49.84 5.26 -8.98
C VAL A 922 49.79 4.08 -9.94
N THR A 923 50.49 4.21 -11.06
CA THR A 923 50.67 3.07 -11.96
C THR A 923 51.55 2.02 -11.27
N GLU A 924 51.07 0.78 -11.17
CA GLU A 924 51.82 -0.37 -10.63
C GLU A 924 53.22 -0.38 -11.27
N PRO A 925 54.33 -0.39 -10.50
CA PRO A 925 55.69 -0.27 -11.04
C PRO A 925 56.33 -1.61 -11.44
N SER A 926 55.81 -2.76 -10.99
CA SER A 926 56.37 -4.09 -11.16
C SER A 926 55.50 -4.98 -12.07
N THR A 927 56.09 -5.96 -12.76
CA THR A 927 55.32 -7.02 -13.45
C THR A 927 55.28 -8.22 -12.54
N CYS A 928 54.09 -8.65 -12.13
CA CYS A 928 53.93 -9.86 -11.35
C CYS A 928 54.53 -11.06 -12.12
N THR A 929 55.56 -11.69 -11.54
CA THR A 929 56.30 -12.83 -12.11
C THR A 929 55.89 -14.15 -11.45
N ALA A 930 54.64 -14.24 -11.00
CA ALA A 930 54.11 -15.46 -10.45
C ALA A 930 54.15 -16.60 -11.49
N ARG A 931 54.51 -17.81 -11.03
CA ARG A 931 54.51 -19.02 -11.88
C ARG A 931 53.09 -19.26 -12.37
N ARG A 932 52.93 -19.67 -13.64
CA ARG A 932 51.66 -20.20 -14.16
C ARG A 932 51.10 -21.25 -13.19
N ALA A 933 50.08 -20.90 -12.43
CA ALA A 933 49.16 -21.92 -11.93
C ALA A 933 48.23 -22.33 -13.07
N ASP A 934 47.64 -23.52 -12.96
CA ASP A 934 46.59 -23.93 -13.88
C ASP A 934 45.44 -22.92 -13.80
N PHE A 935 44.88 -22.57 -14.95
CA PHE A 935 43.77 -21.62 -15.03
C PHE A 935 42.55 -22.29 -14.37
N GLU A 936 42.05 -21.74 -13.27
CA GLU A 936 40.89 -22.30 -12.58
C GLU A 936 39.70 -22.41 -13.55
N GLU A 937 38.86 -23.42 -13.35
CA GLU A 937 37.64 -23.56 -14.14
C GLU A 937 36.54 -22.68 -13.54
N PRO A 938 35.71 -22.02 -14.36
CA PRO A 938 34.49 -21.35 -13.91
C PRO A 938 33.59 -22.27 -13.07
N ALA A 939 32.95 -21.74 -12.03
CA ALA A 939 32.19 -22.56 -11.09
C ALA A 939 30.88 -21.92 -10.63
N VAL A 940 29.91 -22.78 -10.31
CA VAL A 940 28.75 -22.44 -9.49
C VAL A 940 29.17 -22.65 -8.03
N ILE A 941 29.30 -21.58 -7.26
CA ILE A 941 29.78 -21.65 -5.86
C ILE A 941 28.68 -22.13 -4.93
N ALA A 942 27.48 -21.55 -5.08
CA ALA A 942 26.35 -21.86 -4.24
C ALA A 942 25.07 -21.66 -5.03
N THR A 943 24.08 -22.52 -4.81
CA THR A 943 22.71 -22.31 -5.26
C THR A 943 21.83 -22.26 -4.03
N ARG A 944 21.11 -21.16 -3.87
CA ARG A 944 20.00 -21.04 -2.94
C ARG A 944 18.74 -21.28 -3.74
N LEU A 945 18.05 -22.37 -3.41
CA LEU A 945 16.67 -22.52 -3.85
C LEU A 945 15.82 -21.43 -3.17
N ALA A 946 14.60 -21.22 -3.67
CA ALA A 946 13.60 -20.48 -2.91
C ALA A 946 13.66 -20.96 -1.46
N PRO A 947 13.60 -20.06 -0.45
CA PRO A 947 13.63 -20.50 0.93
C PRO A 947 12.51 -21.53 1.12
N ALA A 948 12.89 -22.81 1.19
CA ALA A 948 12.20 -23.76 2.02
C ALA A 948 12.52 -23.32 3.45
N THR A 949 11.99 -22.17 3.86
CA THR A 949 11.75 -21.94 5.26
C THR A 949 10.77 -23.04 5.63
N SER A 950 11.31 -24.12 6.22
CA SER A 950 10.61 -24.75 7.33
C SER A 950 10.26 -23.59 8.23
N LEU A 951 8.98 -23.25 8.20
CA LEU A 951 8.38 -22.32 9.12
C LEU A 951 8.35 -23.06 10.45
N ALA A 952 9.48 -23.38 11.07
CA ALA A 952 9.53 -24.18 12.30
C ALA A 952 8.64 -23.64 13.46
N PRO A 953 8.24 -22.35 13.52
CA PRO A 953 7.14 -21.92 14.39
C PRO A 953 5.74 -22.38 13.93
N PHE A 954 5.51 -22.53 12.63
CA PHE A 954 4.29 -23.03 11.98
C PHE A 954 4.30 -24.57 11.74
N ASP A 955 5.45 -25.24 11.76
CA ASP A 955 5.55 -26.71 11.68
C ASP A 955 5.02 -27.41 12.94
N ASN A 956 4.71 -26.65 14.00
CA ASN A 956 3.96 -27.17 15.16
C ASN A 956 2.43 -27.02 15.00
N GLY A 957 1.94 -26.47 13.87
CA GLY A 957 0.51 -26.30 13.58
C GLY A 957 0.01 -27.06 12.34
N VAL A 958 0.89 -27.53 11.46
CA VAL A 958 0.49 -28.35 10.30
C VAL A 958 0.37 -29.82 10.72
N CYS A 959 -0.64 -30.12 11.54
CA CYS A 959 -1.17 -31.48 11.61
C CYS A 959 -2.00 -31.72 10.35
N ILE A 960 -1.36 -32.34 9.36
CA ILE A 960 -1.99 -33.02 8.24
C ILE A 960 -3.08 -33.95 8.81
N LEU A 961 -4.35 -33.59 8.63
CA LEU A 961 -5.45 -34.55 8.69
C LEU A 961 -5.23 -35.52 7.52
N GLN A 962 -4.61 -36.65 7.81
CA GLN A 962 -4.52 -37.77 6.88
C GLN A 962 -5.88 -38.47 6.81
N ASP A 963 -6.58 -38.29 5.69
CA ASP A 963 -7.67 -39.18 5.31
C ASP A 963 -7.09 -40.45 4.65
N THR A 964 -7.43 -41.60 5.22
CA THR A 964 -7.53 -42.86 4.44
C THR A 964 -8.92 -43.45 4.69
N PRO A 965 -9.45 -44.20 3.71
CA PRO A 965 -10.70 -43.91 3.00
C PRO A 965 -12.00 -44.26 3.71
#